data_AF-A0A9D3P6U3-F1
#
_entry.id   AF-A0A9D3P6U3-F1
#
_cell.length_a   1.000
_cell.length_b   1.000
_cell.length_c   1.000
_cell.angle_alpha   90.00
_cell.angle_beta   90.00
_cell.angle_gamma   90.00
#
_symmetry.space_group_name_H-M   'P 1'
#
loop_
_entity.id
_entity.type
_entity.pdbx_description
1 polymer ?
#
loop_
_entity_poly.entity_id
_entity_poly.type
_entity_poly.pdbx_seq_one_letter_code
_entity_poly.pdbx_strand_id
1 'polypeptide(L)'
;MDFREVRFARAMEFTIHEINNRTDLLPGITLGYQIYDGCSSVPMAIKVAFQLANGLELVFNNSNSCSKSADSAVTAVIGDSASTQSISIARVLGLFGIPQVSHYATCSCLSDKHQYPAFFRTIPSDQHQAAALARMVRHFGWTWIGALRSDTDYGNYGMASFLKAAEAEGICVEYSESYYRTQPRSKLERVANVIRRSTARVIIAFMASGDMRLLLEELSRQPPPPLQWIGSETWITDPDFLRYNMCAGAIGFGVPRSVIPGLREFLLDLTPAKALESPVLTEFWESSFSCYFKGRTENTEGARECDGSEDIRTLHNPYSDTSQLRITNMVYKATYAIAHAIHGLICNDIQCDKNIKLSPWQIFDQLKKVNFTTRNGFQVSFDSNGDPLAVYELINWQFKNDGALDFVTVGQYDSFRPRGQEFKMSKNISWVGGQTEVSHYATCACLSDKSQYPAFFRTIPSDHHQAAALARMVKLFGWTWIGAVRSDTDYGNNGMASFLKAAQEEGICVEYSEVYYRTQSRNKLERVANVIRRSTARVLIAFMHSGEMRFLLEELARQPPPPLQWIGSETWIIDPDFLRYNMCAGAVGFGVPQSVIPGLRQFLLELTPAQALKSPLLKEFWESSFNCYLKEQTDDTKGVRECDGSEDIHTLQNPYLDTSQLRVTNMVYKAAYAIAHAIHGLICNDTQCDKNIKFTPWQMLNQLKLVNFTTKNGFKVSFDSNGDPPAIYELINWQFKNDGTLDFVTVGQYDSSRPRGQEFKMSRNISWVGGQKEVCMDFRELRFARAMQFSIHEINNRTDILPGIMLGYQIHDSCSSVPMSIKVAFQFANGVEAVFNDTDSCSESAAVPAIIGESASTPSISMARTLGLFGIPQVSHYATCSCLSDKHQYPAFFRTIPSDQHQAAALARMVKHFGWTWIGAVRSDSDYGNYGMASFLKAAQAEGICVEYSEAYYRTQPRSKLERVANVIRRSTARVIVAFVASGDMRFLLEELARQPPPPLQWIGSETWVIEPELLRFNMCAGAIGFGIPKSVIPGFREFLLDLTPAEALKSPLLTEFWESSFSCKIKGQTDVTGSARQCDGREDIRALNNAYTDTSQLRVTNMVYKAAYAIAYAIHGLICNDTKCDKNIKFTPWQV
;
A
#
# COMPACT_ATOMS: atom_id res chain seq x y z
N MET A 1 -7.23 -5.23 34.62
CA MET A 1 -6.48 -6.38 34.08
C MET A 1 -7.19 -7.10 32.91
N ASP A 2 -6.45 -7.68 31.96
CA ASP A 2 -6.91 -8.78 31.07
C ASP A 2 -6.19 -10.07 31.50
N PHE A 3 -6.95 -11.09 31.90
CA PHE A 3 -6.42 -12.36 32.43
C PHE A 3 -5.69 -13.21 31.38
N ARG A 4 -5.90 -12.96 30.07
CA ARG A 4 -5.21 -13.68 28.99
C ARG A 4 -3.78 -13.21 28.83
N GLU A 5 -3.53 -11.90 28.95
CA GLU A 5 -2.18 -11.32 28.92
C GLU A 5 -1.35 -11.80 30.13
N VAL A 6 -1.96 -11.92 31.31
CA VAL A 6 -1.32 -12.54 32.49
C VAL A 6 -0.95 -14.01 32.21
N ARG A 7 -1.83 -14.76 31.55
CA ARG A 7 -1.53 -16.14 31.11
C ARG A 7 -0.43 -16.19 30.05
N PHE A 8 -0.31 -15.18 29.18
CA PHE A 8 0.77 -15.08 28.20
C PHE A 8 2.13 -14.83 28.89
N ALA A 9 2.19 -13.90 29.85
CA ALA A 9 3.37 -13.68 30.69
C ALA A 9 3.79 -14.98 31.42
N ARG A 10 2.85 -15.64 32.11
CA ARG A 10 3.12 -16.93 32.78
C ARG A 10 3.52 -18.06 31.83
N ALA A 11 3.09 -18.03 30.57
CA ALA A 11 3.54 -18.99 29.56
C ALA A 11 4.99 -18.74 29.11
N MET A 12 5.44 -17.49 29.04
CA MET A 12 6.85 -17.17 28.82
C MET A 12 7.71 -17.69 29.99
N GLU A 13 7.30 -17.41 31.24
CA GLU A 13 7.98 -17.92 32.44
C GLU A 13 8.06 -19.45 32.47
N PHE A 14 6.94 -20.13 32.21
CA PHE A 14 6.88 -21.60 32.09
C PHE A 14 7.86 -22.12 31.04
N THR A 15 7.92 -21.48 29.88
CA THR A 15 8.80 -21.89 28.77
C THR A 15 10.27 -21.70 29.14
N ILE A 16 10.62 -20.60 29.80
CA ILE A 16 11.98 -20.37 30.31
C ILE A 16 12.35 -21.40 31.38
N HIS A 17 11.44 -21.72 32.30
CA HIS A 17 11.65 -22.77 33.30
C HIS A 17 11.84 -24.16 32.65
N GLU A 18 11.07 -24.49 31.60
CA GLU A 18 11.25 -25.72 30.82
C GLU A 18 12.64 -25.76 30.15
N ILE A 19 13.05 -24.67 29.50
CA ILE A 19 14.34 -24.57 28.80
C ILE A 19 15.51 -24.68 29.80
N ASN A 20 15.46 -23.98 30.93
CA ASN A 20 16.50 -24.00 31.96
C ASN A 20 16.68 -25.39 32.61
N ASN A 21 15.69 -26.29 32.49
CA ASN A 21 15.75 -27.66 32.98
C ASN A 21 16.11 -28.69 31.88
N ARG A 22 16.53 -28.24 30.69
CA ARG A 22 17.00 -29.10 29.59
C ARG A 22 18.52 -29.25 29.60
N THR A 23 18.97 -30.42 29.17
CA THR A 23 20.39 -30.75 29.00
C THR A 23 20.84 -30.66 27.53
N ASP A 24 19.90 -30.56 26.60
CA ASP A 24 20.12 -30.56 25.15
C ASP A 24 19.99 -29.16 24.52
N LEU A 25 19.26 -28.24 25.16
CA LEU A 25 19.14 -26.84 24.76
C LEU A 25 19.72 -25.96 25.87
N LEU A 26 20.75 -25.19 25.53
CA LEU A 26 21.47 -24.29 26.45
C LEU A 26 22.04 -24.96 27.74
N PRO A 27 22.67 -26.16 27.68
CA PRO A 27 23.20 -26.84 28.86
C PRO A 27 24.12 -25.96 29.72
N GLY A 28 23.75 -25.83 31.01
CA GLY A 28 24.49 -25.05 32.00
C GLY A 28 24.35 -23.53 31.88
N ILE A 29 23.59 -23.01 30.91
CA ILE A 29 23.20 -21.60 30.80
C ILE A 29 21.81 -21.46 31.42
N THR A 30 21.55 -20.35 32.11
CA THR A 30 20.23 -20.05 32.68
C THR A 30 19.70 -18.78 32.03
N LEU A 31 18.57 -18.87 31.34
CA LEU A 31 17.85 -17.72 30.82
C LEU A 31 17.10 -17.02 31.95
N GLY A 32 17.35 -15.72 32.12
CA GLY A 32 16.56 -14.81 32.93
C GLY A 32 15.54 -14.03 32.09
N TYR A 33 14.67 -13.26 32.74
CA TYR A 33 13.66 -12.42 32.09
C TYR A 33 13.35 -11.17 32.89
N GLN A 34 12.76 -10.18 32.22
CA GLN A 34 12.09 -9.02 32.82
C GLN A 34 10.77 -8.83 32.08
N ILE A 35 9.66 -8.69 32.82
CA ILE A 35 8.31 -8.54 32.25
C ILE A 35 7.77 -7.18 32.71
N TYR A 36 7.22 -6.42 31.76
CA TYR A 36 6.69 -5.07 31.97
C TYR A 36 5.25 -5.02 31.42
N ASP A 37 4.36 -4.29 32.11
CA ASP A 37 3.04 -3.98 31.56
C ASP A 37 3.12 -2.77 30.62
N GLY A 38 2.72 -2.97 29.35
CA GLY A 38 2.60 -1.90 28.36
C GLY A 38 1.26 -1.14 28.45
N CYS A 39 0.30 -1.62 29.25
CA CYS A 39 -1.02 -1.04 29.49
C CYS A 39 -1.85 -0.76 28.21
N SER A 40 -1.57 -1.45 27.09
CA SER A 40 -2.05 -1.05 25.74
C SER A 40 -1.75 0.41 25.37
N SER A 41 -0.67 1.01 25.86
CA SER A 41 -0.37 2.45 25.78
C SER A 41 0.93 2.72 25.02
N VAL A 42 0.86 3.49 23.92
CA VAL A 42 2.03 3.81 23.09
C VAL A 42 3.15 4.52 23.86
N PRO A 43 2.90 5.57 24.68
CA PRO A 43 3.94 6.18 25.51
C PRO A 43 4.60 5.20 26.49
N MET A 44 3.83 4.26 27.06
CA MET A 44 4.38 3.26 27.98
C MET A 44 5.22 2.23 27.23
N ALA A 45 4.75 1.74 26.09
CA ALA A 45 5.49 0.84 25.21
C ALA A 45 6.84 1.43 24.77
N ILE A 46 6.87 2.72 24.40
CA ILE A 46 8.12 3.45 24.07
C ILE A 46 9.04 3.56 25.30
N LYS A 47 8.50 3.92 26.47
CA LYS A 47 9.28 3.98 27.73
C LYS A 47 9.93 2.63 28.06
N VAL A 48 9.16 1.54 27.98
CA VAL A 48 9.65 0.17 28.21
C VAL A 48 10.70 -0.22 27.16
N ALA A 49 10.48 0.11 25.88
CA ALA A 49 11.47 -0.16 24.83
C ALA A 49 12.83 0.53 25.12
N PHE A 50 12.84 1.77 25.60
CA PHE A 50 14.07 2.45 26.01
C PHE A 50 14.70 1.84 27.27
N GLN A 51 13.91 1.40 28.25
CA GLN A 51 14.42 0.70 29.44
C GLN A 51 15.09 -0.63 29.07
N LEU A 52 14.51 -1.36 28.13
CA LEU A 52 15.07 -2.61 27.59
C LEU A 52 16.33 -2.38 26.74
N ALA A 53 16.38 -1.28 25.98
CA ALA A 53 17.53 -0.94 25.11
C ALA A 53 18.76 -0.43 25.86
N ASN A 54 18.58 0.33 26.95
CA ASN A 54 19.67 0.94 27.71
C ASN A 54 20.04 0.15 28.99
N GLY A 55 19.12 -0.69 29.49
CA GLY A 55 19.20 -1.21 30.85
C GLY A 55 18.87 -0.15 31.91
N LEU A 56 18.67 -0.61 33.16
CA LEU A 56 18.26 0.25 34.28
C LEU A 56 19.33 0.31 35.37
N GLU A 57 19.94 1.48 35.56
CA GLU A 57 20.24 1.99 36.90
C GLU A 57 19.19 3.04 37.25
N LEU A 58 18.39 2.76 38.29
CA LEU A 58 17.33 3.67 38.77
C LEU A 58 17.85 4.82 39.64
N VAL A 59 19.17 4.91 39.85
CA VAL A 59 19.80 5.86 40.76
C VAL A 59 21.04 6.46 40.10
N PHE A 60 21.02 7.76 39.80
CA PHE A 60 22.24 8.54 39.53
C PHE A 60 23.10 8.54 40.80
N ASN A 61 24.12 7.69 40.86
CA ASN A 61 25.09 7.71 41.95
C ASN A 61 26.37 8.40 41.49
N ASN A 62 26.70 9.54 42.11
CA ASN A 62 27.70 10.49 41.61
C ASN A 62 29.16 10.08 41.89
N SER A 63 29.41 8.78 42.11
CA SER A 63 30.71 8.23 42.50
C SER A 63 30.98 6.90 41.79
N ASN A 64 32.05 6.90 40.98
CA ASN A 64 32.61 5.83 40.16
C ASN A 64 32.03 5.70 38.73
N SER A 65 32.89 5.23 37.83
CA SER A 65 32.78 5.39 36.37
C SER A 65 31.54 4.78 35.73
N CYS A 66 31.06 5.44 34.66
CA CYS A 66 30.00 4.98 33.75
C CYS A 66 30.45 3.77 32.89
N SER A 67 30.90 2.69 33.53
CA SER A 67 31.51 1.52 32.91
C SER A 67 30.66 0.26 33.07
N LYS A 68 29.33 0.39 33.19
CA LYS A 68 28.38 -0.72 33.38
C LYS A 68 27.08 -0.67 32.56
N SER A 69 26.81 0.41 31.81
CA SER A 69 25.56 0.54 31.03
C SER A 69 25.50 -0.32 29.76
N ALA A 70 26.64 -0.67 29.16
CA ALA A 70 26.68 -1.52 27.96
C ALA A 70 26.36 -3.00 28.24
N ASP A 71 26.56 -3.46 29.49
CA ASP A 71 26.28 -4.84 29.91
C ASP A 71 24.84 -5.04 30.43
N SER A 72 23.98 -4.00 30.38
CA SER A 72 22.62 -4.03 30.93
C SER A 72 21.47 -4.02 29.90
N ALA A 73 21.77 -3.91 28.61
CA ALA A 73 20.76 -3.98 27.55
C ALA A 73 20.25 -5.43 27.35
N VAL A 74 18.94 -5.60 27.11
CA VAL A 74 18.39 -6.95 26.85
C VAL A 74 18.75 -7.41 25.44
N THR A 75 19.07 -8.69 25.30
CA THR A 75 19.57 -9.24 24.03
C THR A 75 18.47 -9.55 23.01
N ALA A 76 17.21 -9.67 23.46
CA ALA A 76 16.00 -9.82 22.63
C ALA A 76 14.75 -9.45 23.44
N VAL A 77 13.64 -9.15 22.76
CA VAL A 77 12.34 -8.78 23.38
C VAL A 77 11.20 -9.66 22.84
N ILE A 78 10.27 -10.07 23.70
CA ILE A 78 9.03 -10.76 23.31
C ILE A 78 7.84 -9.81 23.51
N GLY A 79 6.94 -9.75 22.53
CA GLY A 79 5.79 -8.82 22.53
C GLY A 79 6.08 -7.51 21.76
N ASP A 80 5.26 -6.47 21.88
CA ASP A 80 3.96 -6.42 22.57
C ASP A 80 2.89 -7.24 21.80
N SER A 81 1.73 -7.46 22.41
CA SER A 81 0.59 -8.19 21.83
C SER A 81 -0.10 -7.38 20.74
N ALA A 82 -0.30 -6.07 20.95
CA ALA A 82 -1.02 -5.21 20.01
C ALA A 82 -0.10 -4.55 18.97
N SER A 83 -0.57 -4.46 17.72
CA SER A 83 0.24 -3.97 16.59
C SER A 83 0.71 -2.52 16.73
N THR A 84 -0.15 -1.59 17.17
CA THR A 84 0.20 -0.16 17.36
C THR A 84 1.35 0.04 18.35
N GLN A 85 1.36 -0.73 19.43
CA GLN A 85 2.39 -0.70 20.47
C GLN A 85 3.65 -1.41 19.95
N SER A 86 3.51 -2.57 19.29
CA SER A 86 4.63 -3.27 18.65
C SER A 86 5.36 -2.42 17.60
N ILE A 87 4.65 -1.65 16.76
CA ILE A 87 5.23 -0.67 15.83
C ILE A 87 6.09 0.36 16.57
N SER A 88 5.60 0.83 17.71
CA SER A 88 6.26 1.85 18.52
C SER A 88 7.54 1.32 19.18
N ILE A 89 7.51 0.07 19.67
CA ILE A 89 8.68 -0.65 20.20
C ILE A 89 9.68 -0.94 19.07
N ALA A 90 9.22 -1.45 17.93
CA ALA A 90 10.07 -1.86 16.81
C ALA A 90 10.89 -0.71 16.22
N ARG A 91 10.31 0.50 16.17
CA ARG A 91 11.02 1.72 15.75
C ARG A 91 12.13 2.15 16.70
N VAL A 92 12.03 1.81 17.99
CA VAL A 92 13.08 2.07 18.98
C VAL A 92 14.12 0.95 18.93
N LEU A 93 13.72 -0.31 19.15
CA LEU A 93 14.62 -1.45 19.26
C LEU A 93 15.38 -1.75 17.95
N GLY A 94 14.75 -1.53 16.80
CA GLY A 94 15.36 -1.73 15.49
C GLY A 94 16.57 -0.85 15.20
N LEU A 95 16.68 0.32 15.86
CA LEU A 95 17.85 1.21 15.75
C LEU A 95 19.08 0.65 16.48
N PHE A 96 18.85 -0.08 17.57
CA PHE A 96 19.88 -0.73 18.38
C PHE A 96 20.18 -2.16 17.91
N GLY A 97 19.54 -2.62 16.84
CA GLY A 97 19.64 -4.00 16.35
C GLY A 97 19.07 -5.04 17.33
N ILE A 98 18.25 -4.64 18.30
CA ILE A 98 17.63 -5.53 19.28
C ILE A 98 16.44 -6.23 18.61
N PRO A 99 16.47 -7.57 18.46
CA PRO A 99 15.37 -8.28 17.84
C PRO A 99 14.14 -8.30 18.75
N GLN A 100 13.00 -7.93 18.17
CA GLN A 100 11.69 -8.02 18.80
C GLN A 100 10.90 -9.17 18.16
N VAL A 101 10.45 -10.15 18.95
CA VAL A 101 9.62 -11.26 18.50
C VAL A 101 8.22 -11.10 19.08
N SER A 102 7.30 -10.46 18.35
CA SER A 102 5.90 -10.36 18.81
C SER A 102 5.18 -11.71 18.69
N HIS A 103 4.32 -12.01 19.65
CA HIS A 103 3.51 -13.22 19.65
C HIS A 103 2.08 -13.00 19.15
N TYR A 104 1.64 -11.75 18.95
CA TYR A 104 0.25 -11.43 18.57
C TYR A 104 0.09 -10.21 17.64
N ALA A 105 1.14 -9.43 17.33
CA ALA A 105 1.03 -8.27 16.45
C ALA A 105 0.92 -8.66 14.96
N THR A 106 -0.32 -8.79 14.46
CA THR A 106 -0.64 -9.31 13.13
C THR A 106 -0.58 -8.29 11.98
N CYS A 107 -0.47 -6.98 12.23
CA CYS A 107 -0.51 -5.95 11.17
C CYS A 107 0.43 -6.25 9.99
N SER A 108 -0.08 -6.20 8.76
CA SER A 108 0.71 -6.36 7.53
C SER A 108 1.81 -5.30 7.38
N CYS A 109 1.65 -4.14 8.03
CA CYS A 109 2.65 -3.08 8.10
C CYS A 109 3.99 -3.51 8.74
N LEU A 110 3.98 -4.45 9.68
CA LEU A 110 5.18 -4.89 10.41
C LEU A 110 6.11 -5.83 9.60
N SER A 111 5.63 -6.29 8.43
CA SER A 111 6.44 -7.06 7.47
C SER A 111 7.49 -6.19 6.76
N ASP A 112 7.32 -4.86 6.71
CA ASP A 112 8.24 -3.93 6.03
C ASP A 112 9.58 -3.79 6.77
N LYS A 113 10.63 -4.45 6.25
CA LYS A 113 11.99 -4.39 6.82
C LYS A 113 12.78 -3.11 6.51
N HIS A 114 12.28 -2.22 5.67
CA HIS A 114 12.83 -0.87 5.58
C HIS A 114 12.39 -0.01 6.76
N GLN A 115 11.19 -0.26 7.31
CA GLN A 115 10.67 0.42 8.50
C GLN A 115 10.96 -0.30 9.83
N TYR A 116 10.95 -1.64 9.83
CA TYR A 116 11.04 -2.47 11.04
C TYR A 116 12.14 -3.57 10.89
N PRO A 117 13.41 -3.19 10.73
CA PRO A 117 14.47 -4.11 10.30
C PRO A 117 14.72 -5.28 11.27
N ALA A 118 14.59 -5.07 12.58
CA ALA A 118 14.82 -6.10 13.61
C ALA A 118 13.55 -6.78 14.13
N PHE A 119 12.39 -6.56 13.51
CA PHE A 119 11.13 -7.15 13.95
C PHE A 119 10.93 -8.56 13.39
N PHE A 120 10.42 -9.46 14.23
CA PHE A 120 9.93 -10.79 13.90
C PHE A 120 8.59 -11.04 14.61
N ARG A 121 7.85 -12.08 14.20
CA ARG A 121 6.69 -12.56 14.96
C ARG A 121 6.42 -14.04 14.78
N THR A 122 5.82 -14.67 15.79
CA THR A 122 5.45 -16.09 15.74
C THR A 122 4.00 -16.35 15.34
N ILE A 123 3.19 -15.29 15.23
CA ILE A 123 1.87 -15.28 14.59
C ILE A 123 1.98 -14.77 13.12
N PRO A 124 1.15 -15.26 12.17
CA PRO A 124 1.26 -14.84 10.77
C PRO A 124 0.73 -13.42 10.49
N SER A 125 1.10 -12.88 9.32
CA SER A 125 0.64 -11.56 8.85
C SER A 125 -0.86 -11.53 8.50
N ASP A 126 -1.54 -10.45 8.89
CA ASP A 126 -2.90 -10.07 8.49
C ASP A 126 -3.07 -10.06 6.97
N GLN A 127 -1.99 -9.85 6.20
CA GLN A 127 -2.06 -9.93 4.73
C GLN A 127 -2.58 -11.29 4.26
N HIS A 128 -2.19 -12.37 4.93
CA HIS A 128 -2.67 -13.73 4.62
C HIS A 128 -4.10 -13.93 5.09
N GLN A 129 -4.45 -13.45 6.29
CA GLN A 129 -5.83 -13.59 6.80
C GLN A 129 -6.82 -12.76 5.97
N ALA A 130 -6.48 -11.52 5.61
CA ALA A 130 -7.26 -10.67 4.73
C ALA A 130 -7.50 -11.31 3.36
N ALA A 131 -6.46 -11.88 2.74
CA ALA A 131 -6.57 -12.62 1.48
C ALA A 131 -7.44 -13.89 1.64
N ALA A 132 -7.26 -14.64 2.73
CA ALA A 132 -8.08 -15.82 3.03
C ALA A 132 -9.56 -15.46 3.23
N LEU A 133 -9.86 -14.40 3.98
CA LEU A 133 -11.22 -13.91 4.22
C LEU A 133 -11.88 -13.41 2.93
N ALA A 134 -11.17 -12.65 2.09
CA ALA A 134 -11.72 -12.21 0.80
C ALA A 134 -12.02 -13.39 -0.13
N ARG A 135 -11.09 -14.34 -0.26
CA ARG A 135 -11.29 -15.58 -1.04
C ARG A 135 -12.43 -16.43 -0.49
N MET A 136 -12.58 -16.50 0.83
CA MET A 136 -13.68 -17.20 1.49
C MET A 136 -15.03 -16.55 1.15
N VAL A 137 -15.12 -15.22 1.24
CA VAL A 137 -16.32 -14.45 0.89
C VAL A 137 -16.70 -14.67 -0.58
N ARG A 138 -15.71 -14.66 -1.47
CA ARG A 138 -15.88 -14.96 -2.90
C ARG A 138 -16.27 -16.41 -3.18
N HIS A 139 -15.65 -17.37 -2.49
CA HIS A 139 -15.95 -18.80 -2.61
C HIS A 139 -17.41 -19.13 -2.24
N PHE A 140 -17.99 -18.38 -1.29
CA PHE A 140 -19.41 -18.50 -0.91
C PHE A 140 -20.34 -17.52 -1.65
N GLY A 141 -19.85 -16.85 -2.70
CA GLY A 141 -20.66 -16.06 -3.62
C GLY A 141 -21.19 -14.73 -3.05
N TRP A 142 -20.75 -14.31 -1.87
CA TRP A 142 -21.21 -13.06 -1.28
C TRP A 142 -20.48 -11.86 -1.91
N THR A 143 -21.25 -10.91 -2.45
CA THR A 143 -20.71 -9.72 -3.14
C THR A 143 -21.18 -8.40 -2.53
N TRP A 144 -21.98 -8.42 -1.46
CA TRP A 144 -22.49 -7.21 -0.80
C TRP A 144 -22.41 -7.35 0.73
N ILE A 145 -21.42 -6.67 1.33
CA ILE A 145 -21.08 -6.84 2.76
C ILE A 145 -20.97 -5.50 3.50
N GLY A 146 -21.10 -5.54 4.83
CA GLY A 146 -20.69 -4.46 5.73
C GLY A 146 -19.28 -4.68 6.27
N ALA A 147 -18.55 -3.61 6.60
CA ALA A 147 -17.20 -3.67 7.15
C ALA A 147 -17.07 -2.88 8.46
N LEU A 148 -16.45 -3.50 9.47
CA LEU A 148 -16.22 -2.95 10.80
C LEU A 148 -14.76 -3.11 11.21
N ARG A 149 -14.17 -2.10 11.85
CA ARG A 149 -12.77 -2.17 12.31
C ARG A 149 -12.48 -1.40 13.59
N SER A 150 -11.47 -1.87 14.34
CA SER A 150 -10.87 -1.08 15.41
C SER A 150 -10.13 0.13 14.83
N ASP A 151 -10.34 1.31 15.40
CA ASP A 151 -9.71 2.59 15.00
C ASP A 151 -8.25 2.66 15.52
N THR A 152 -7.42 1.74 15.01
CA THR A 152 -6.05 1.39 15.45
C THR A 152 -5.23 0.90 14.25
N ASP A 153 -3.91 0.72 14.36
CA ASP A 153 -3.12 0.20 13.24
C ASP A 153 -3.56 -1.22 12.83
N TYR A 154 -3.82 -2.11 13.79
CA TYR A 154 -4.35 -3.46 13.50
C TYR A 154 -5.64 -3.39 12.67
N GLY A 155 -6.69 -2.74 13.19
CA GLY A 155 -7.97 -2.70 12.49
C GLY A 155 -7.94 -1.92 11.18
N ASN A 156 -7.18 -0.83 11.10
CA ASN A 156 -7.08 -0.02 9.88
C ASN A 156 -6.27 -0.72 8.77
N TYR A 157 -5.09 -1.27 9.06
CA TYR A 157 -4.28 -1.98 8.05
C TYR A 157 -4.84 -3.37 7.72
N GLY A 158 -5.40 -4.10 8.69
CA GLY A 158 -6.09 -5.37 8.47
C GLY A 158 -7.32 -5.19 7.57
N MET A 159 -8.19 -4.20 7.88
CA MET A 159 -9.32 -3.89 7.01
C MET A 159 -8.89 -3.32 5.65
N ALA A 160 -7.87 -2.47 5.56
CA ALA A 160 -7.37 -2.00 4.26
C ALA A 160 -6.82 -3.14 3.39
N SER A 161 -6.11 -4.10 4.00
CA SER A 161 -5.63 -5.31 3.35
C SER A 161 -6.81 -6.18 2.87
N PHE A 162 -7.85 -6.32 3.71
CA PHE A 162 -9.07 -7.03 3.32
C PHE A 162 -9.82 -6.32 2.21
N LEU A 163 -10.06 -5.00 2.29
CA LEU A 163 -10.78 -4.25 1.26
C LEU A 163 -10.08 -4.34 -0.10
N LYS A 164 -8.74 -4.27 -0.12
CA LYS A 164 -7.92 -4.48 -1.32
C LYS A 164 -8.05 -5.91 -1.88
N ALA A 165 -8.08 -6.93 -1.01
CA ALA A 165 -8.30 -8.30 -1.42
C ALA A 165 -9.75 -8.56 -1.88
N ALA A 166 -10.73 -7.93 -1.22
CA ALA A 166 -12.15 -8.02 -1.52
C ALA A 166 -12.48 -7.37 -2.87
N GLU A 167 -11.89 -6.22 -3.16
CA GLU A 167 -11.93 -5.59 -4.48
C GLU A 167 -11.33 -6.50 -5.57
N ALA A 168 -10.18 -7.12 -5.29
CA ALA A 168 -9.54 -8.07 -6.20
C ALA A 168 -10.33 -9.39 -6.41
N GLU A 169 -11.21 -9.74 -5.47
CA GLU A 169 -12.09 -10.92 -5.53
C GLU A 169 -13.55 -10.55 -5.90
N GLY A 170 -13.84 -9.29 -6.27
CA GLY A 170 -15.14 -8.86 -6.81
C GLY A 170 -16.24 -8.57 -5.78
N ILE A 171 -15.89 -8.16 -4.56
CA ILE A 171 -16.79 -7.97 -3.43
C ILE A 171 -17.02 -6.48 -3.16
N CYS A 172 -18.27 -6.03 -3.14
CA CYS A 172 -18.66 -4.66 -2.80
C CYS A 172 -18.97 -4.50 -1.29
N VAL A 173 -18.69 -3.31 -0.76
CA VAL A 173 -18.88 -2.97 0.65
C VAL A 173 -19.84 -1.78 0.77
N GLU A 174 -20.95 -1.97 1.50
CA GLU A 174 -22.01 -0.95 1.66
C GLU A 174 -21.58 0.17 2.63
N TYR A 175 -20.90 -0.19 3.71
CA TYR A 175 -20.41 0.73 4.73
C TYR A 175 -19.09 0.22 5.35
N SER A 176 -18.23 1.15 5.79
CA SER A 176 -16.97 0.82 6.48
C SER A 176 -16.74 1.74 7.68
N GLU A 177 -17.24 1.32 8.84
CA GLU A 177 -17.20 2.10 10.09
C GLU A 177 -16.00 1.73 10.97
N SER A 178 -15.52 2.68 11.79
CA SER A 178 -14.46 2.43 12.79
C SER A 178 -14.78 3.03 14.15
N TYR A 179 -14.34 2.34 15.21
CA TYR A 179 -14.48 2.76 16.60
C TYR A 179 -13.29 2.26 17.44
N TYR A 180 -12.98 2.95 18.53
CA TYR A 180 -12.00 2.53 19.52
C TYR A 180 -12.53 2.78 20.93
N ARG A 181 -12.29 1.84 21.86
CA ARG A 181 -12.87 1.79 23.22
C ARG A 181 -12.79 3.05 24.08
N THR A 182 -11.86 3.98 23.83
CA THR A 182 -11.76 5.24 24.60
C THR A 182 -12.58 6.40 24.01
N GLN A 183 -13.22 6.20 22.85
CA GLN A 183 -14.06 7.20 22.21
C GLN A 183 -15.45 7.27 22.89
N PRO A 184 -16.19 8.40 22.80
CA PRO A 184 -17.49 8.54 23.47
C PRO A 184 -18.52 7.51 23.01
N ARG A 185 -19.40 7.06 23.93
CA ARG A 185 -20.47 6.09 23.66
C ARG A 185 -21.39 6.51 22.49
N SER A 186 -21.59 7.80 22.25
CA SER A 186 -22.35 8.31 21.11
C SER A 186 -21.77 7.91 19.74
N LYS A 187 -20.44 7.70 19.63
CA LYS A 187 -19.83 7.15 18.40
C LYS A 187 -20.15 5.66 18.25
N LEU A 188 -20.11 4.89 19.34
CA LEU A 188 -20.48 3.47 19.36
C LEU A 188 -21.95 3.26 18.98
N GLU A 189 -22.86 4.05 19.55
CA GLU A 189 -24.30 4.05 19.22
C GLU A 189 -24.54 4.38 17.73
N ARG A 190 -23.77 5.32 17.16
CA ARG A 190 -23.83 5.62 15.71
C ARG A 190 -23.44 4.40 14.87
N VAL A 191 -22.34 3.71 15.19
CA VAL A 191 -21.90 2.51 14.45
C VAL A 191 -22.96 1.40 14.54
N ALA A 192 -23.50 1.14 15.75
CA ALA A 192 -24.59 0.18 15.93
C ALA A 192 -25.84 0.53 15.10
N ASN A 193 -26.17 1.83 14.97
CA ASN A 193 -27.30 2.29 14.15
C ASN A 193 -27.07 2.17 12.63
N VAL A 194 -25.82 2.20 12.15
CA VAL A 194 -25.50 1.88 10.75
C VAL A 194 -25.79 0.41 10.48
N ILE A 195 -25.27 -0.49 11.34
CA ILE A 195 -25.50 -1.95 11.24
C ILE A 195 -27.00 -2.28 11.19
N ARG A 196 -27.79 -1.68 12.09
CA ARG A 196 -29.26 -1.90 12.17
C ARG A 196 -30.02 -1.48 10.91
N ARG A 197 -29.53 -0.49 10.15
CA ARG A 197 -30.22 0.10 8.98
C ARG A 197 -29.76 -0.44 7.63
N SER A 198 -28.65 -1.18 7.60
CA SER A 198 -28.00 -1.63 6.37
C SER A 198 -28.81 -2.66 5.57
N THR A 199 -28.60 -2.70 4.25
CA THR A 199 -29.15 -3.75 3.38
C THR A 199 -28.29 -5.02 3.38
N ALA A 200 -26.98 -4.89 3.62
CA ALA A 200 -26.03 -5.98 3.75
C ALA A 200 -26.46 -6.98 4.83
N ARG A 201 -26.30 -8.28 4.50
CA ARG A 201 -26.59 -9.39 5.41
C ARG A 201 -25.34 -10.19 5.81
N VAL A 202 -24.19 -9.80 5.29
CA VAL A 202 -22.87 -10.32 5.64
C VAL A 202 -22.05 -9.17 6.22
N ILE A 203 -21.36 -9.36 7.33
CA ILE A 203 -20.51 -8.33 7.95
C ILE A 203 -19.15 -8.93 8.27
N ILE A 204 -18.07 -8.26 7.84
CA ILE A 204 -16.71 -8.56 8.28
C ILE A 204 -16.24 -7.60 9.37
N ALA A 205 -15.65 -8.14 10.45
CA ALA A 205 -15.15 -7.36 11.57
C ALA A 205 -13.66 -7.67 11.86
N PHE A 206 -12.78 -6.73 11.48
CA PHE A 206 -11.37 -6.66 11.91
C PHE A 206 -11.28 -5.82 13.20
N MET A 207 -11.74 -6.40 14.31
CA MET A 207 -11.89 -5.70 15.59
C MET A 207 -11.19 -6.46 16.70
N ALA A 208 -10.32 -5.78 17.43
CA ALA A 208 -9.72 -6.32 18.65
C ALA A 208 -10.82 -6.67 19.66
N SER A 209 -10.62 -7.75 20.44
CA SER A 209 -11.67 -8.32 21.30
C SER A 209 -12.31 -7.28 22.25
N GLY A 210 -11.50 -6.37 22.80
CA GLY A 210 -11.98 -5.30 23.69
C GLY A 210 -12.91 -4.28 23.01
N ASP A 211 -12.72 -4.00 21.72
CA ASP A 211 -13.60 -3.09 20.96
C ASP A 211 -14.86 -3.84 20.48
N MET A 212 -14.71 -5.11 20.05
CA MET A 212 -15.82 -5.97 19.62
C MET A 212 -16.82 -6.26 20.75
N ARG A 213 -16.33 -6.45 21.98
CA ARG A 213 -17.18 -6.67 23.18
C ARG A 213 -18.14 -5.51 23.41
N LEU A 214 -17.63 -4.28 23.40
CA LEU A 214 -18.47 -3.08 23.58
C LEU A 214 -19.51 -2.94 22.46
N LEU A 215 -19.16 -3.30 21.22
CA LEU A 215 -20.10 -3.28 20.10
C LEU A 215 -21.22 -4.32 20.26
N LEU A 216 -20.90 -5.55 20.63
CA LEU A 216 -21.92 -6.59 20.84
C LEU A 216 -22.80 -6.29 22.07
N GLU A 217 -22.25 -5.71 23.14
CA GLU A 217 -23.04 -5.21 24.27
C GLU A 217 -24.05 -4.13 23.85
N GLU A 218 -23.65 -3.17 23.01
CA GLU A 218 -24.55 -2.11 22.51
C GLU A 218 -25.56 -2.64 21.49
N LEU A 219 -25.18 -3.62 20.64
CA LEU A 219 -26.10 -4.32 19.74
C LEU A 219 -27.11 -5.18 20.51
N SER A 220 -26.72 -5.83 21.61
CA SER A 220 -27.62 -6.61 22.46
C SER A 220 -28.75 -5.78 23.11
N ARG A 221 -28.58 -4.46 23.26
CA ARG A 221 -29.64 -3.57 23.77
C ARG A 221 -30.81 -3.43 22.78
N GLN A 222 -30.52 -3.49 21.48
CA GLN A 222 -31.49 -3.41 20.38
C GLN A 222 -30.96 -4.24 19.20
N PRO A 223 -31.35 -5.53 19.09
CA PRO A 223 -30.78 -6.45 18.11
C PRO A 223 -30.97 -6.00 16.65
N PRO A 224 -29.98 -6.22 15.77
CA PRO A 224 -30.14 -6.04 14.32
C PRO A 224 -30.92 -7.21 13.69
N PRO A 225 -31.26 -7.14 12.39
CA PRO A 225 -31.70 -8.31 11.61
C PRO A 225 -30.69 -9.48 11.70
N PRO A 226 -31.05 -10.71 11.28
CA PRO A 226 -30.09 -11.81 11.15
C PRO A 226 -28.94 -11.46 10.19
N LEU A 227 -27.71 -11.71 10.65
CA LEU A 227 -26.47 -11.33 9.97
C LEU A 227 -25.49 -12.51 9.95
N GLN A 228 -24.91 -12.77 8.79
CA GLN A 228 -23.78 -13.67 8.63
C GLN A 228 -22.50 -12.91 9.05
N TRP A 229 -22.01 -13.21 10.24
CA TRP A 229 -20.78 -12.60 10.74
C TRP A 229 -19.54 -13.28 10.18
N ILE A 230 -18.53 -12.47 9.88
CA ILE A 230 -17.20 -12.88 9.43
C ILE A 230 -16.15 -12.30 10.38
N GLY A 231 -15.46 -13.16 11.10
CA GLY A 231 -14.57 -12.77 12.20
C GLY A 231 -13.09 -12.85 11.87
N SER A 232 -12.36 -11.89 12.43
CA SER A 232 -10.90 -11.91 12.54
C SER A 232 -10.44 -12.83 13.67
N GLU A 233 -9.17 -13.22 13.64
CA GLU A 233 -8.53 -14.16 14.57
C GLU A 233 -8.65 -13.73 16.04
N THR A 234 -8.70 -12.41 16.28
CA THR A 234 -8.81 -11.77 17.60
C THR A 234 -10.13 -12.02 18.35
N TRP A 235 -11.20 -12.43 17.67
CA TRP A 235 -12.50 -12.66 18.33
C TRP A 235 -13.26 -13.90 17.86
N ILE A 236 -13.00 -14.42 16.65
CA ILE A 236 -13.73 -15.61 16.13
C ILE A 236 -13.46 -16.90 16.92
N THR A 237 -12.40 -16.93 17.76
CA THR A 237 -12.03 -18.06 18.64
C THR A 237 -12.03 -17.71 20.13
N ASP A 238 -12.53 -16.54 20.51
CA ASP A 238 -12.51 -16.05 21.88
C ASP A 238 -13.81 -16.47 22.62
N PRO A 239 -13.76 -17.37 23.62
CA PRO A 239 -14.94 -17.99 24.23
C PRO A 239 -15.87 -16.96 24.90
N ASP A 240 -15.34 -15.80 25.28
CA ASP A 240 -16.09 -14.67 25.84
C ASP A 240 -17.20 -14.16 24.90
N PHE A 241 -17.23 -14.55 23.62
CA PHE A 241 -18.29 -14.17 22.68
C PHE A 241 -19.36 -15.25 22.44
N LEU A 242 -19.18 -16.49 22.90
CA LEU A 242 -20.17 -17.57 22.69
C LEU A 242 -21.51 -17.30 23.38
N ARG A 243 -21.57 -16.35 24.34
CA ARG A 243 -22.80 -15.83 24.96
C ARG A 243 -23.69 -15.01 24.02
N TYR A 244 -23.21 -14.59 22.84
CA TYR A 244 -23.95 -13.74 21.91
C TYR A 244 -24.56 -14.56 20.75
N ASN A 245 -25.75 -15.15 20.98
CA ASN A 245 -26.46 -15.96 19.99
C ASN A 245 -26.73 -15.27 18.64
N MET A 246 -26.67 -13.93 18.57
CA MET A 246 -26.77 -13.18 17.30
C MET A 246 -25.59 -13.43 16.34
N CYS A 247 -24.52 -14.08 16.80
CA CYS A 247 -23.37 -14.52 16.02
C CYS A 247 -23.41 -16.03 15.70
N ALA A 248 -24.53 -16.71 15.91
CA ALA A 248 -24.71 -18.09 15.43
C ALA A 248 -24.48 -18.17 13.90
N GLY A 249 -23.78 -19.20 13.44
CA GLY A 249 -23.36 -19.32 12.04
C GLY A 249 -22.17 -18.43 11.65
N ALA A 250 -21.59 -17.63 12.57
CA ALA A 250 -20.37 -16.86 12.30
C ALA A 250 -19.25 -17.75 11.74
N ILE A 251 -18.41 -17.18 10.88
CA ILE A 251 -17.33 -17.90 10.20
C ILE A 251 -16.04 -17.08 10.15
N GLY A 252 -14.87 -17.71 10.24
CA GLY A 252 -13.60 -17.00 10.12
C GLY A 252 -12.39 -17.85 10.45
N PHE A 253 -11.21 -17.24 10.40
CA PHE A 253 -9.95 -17.96 10.54
C PHE A 253 -9.33 -17.76 11.94
N GLY A 254 -8.94 -18.86 12.57
CA GLY A 254 -8.17 -18.87 13.83
C GLY A 254 -6.85 -19.61 13.65
N VAL A 255 -5.78 -19.15 14.30
CA VAL A 255 -4.48 -19.86 14.30
C VAL A 255 -4.61 -21.21 15.02
N PRO A 256 -3.99 -22.31 14.55
CA PRO A 256 -4.27 -23.67 15.01
C PRO A 256 -4.22 -23.88 16.53
N ARG A 257 -5.15 -24.69 17.04
CA ARG A 257 -5.19 -25.10 18.46
C ARG A 257 -3.96 -25.92 18.81
N SER A 258 -3.37 -25.64 19.97
CA SER A 258 -2.25 -26.39 20.54
C SER A 258 -2.60 -26.95 21.92
N VAL A 259 -1.76 -27.88 22.39
CA VAL A 259 -1.67 -28.32 23.78
C VAL A 259 -0.24 -28.05 24.24
N ILE A 260 -0.07 -27.48 25.43
CA ILE A 260 1.24 -27.25 26.05
C ILE A 260 1.28 -28.10 27.33
N PRO A 261 1.92 -29.28 27.31
CA PRO A 261 1.98 -30.18 28.47
C PRO A 261 2.60 -29.48 29.68
N GLY A 262 2.05 -29.70 30.89
CA GLY A 262 2.56 -29.12 32.14
C GLY A 262 2.18 -27.66 32.39
N LEU A 263 1.71 -26.91 31.38
CA LEU A 263 1.36 -25.50 31.54
C LEU A 263 0.13 -25.32 32.44
N ARG A 264 -0.86 -26.22 32.37
CA ARG A 264 -2.06 -26.14 33.23
C ARG A 264 -1.67 -26.29 34.69
N GLU A 265 -0.83 -27.27 34.97
CA GLU A 265 -0.31 -27.59 36.29
C GLU A 265 0.51 -26.41 36.84
N PHE A 266 1.37 -25.79 36.01
CA PHE A 266 2.14 -24.59 36.37
C PHE A 266 1.28 -23.34 36.63
N LEU A 267 0.21 -23.12 35.85
CA LEU A 267 -0.72 -22.00 36.06
C LEU A 267 -1.53 -22.17 37.36
N LEU A 268 -1.82 -23.41 37.74
CA LEU A 268 -2.54 -23.78 38.97
C LEU A 268 -1.63 -23.97 40.19
N ASP A 269 -0.30 -23.92 40.03
CA ASP A 269 0.71 -23.86 41.11
C ASP A 269 1.08 -22.40 41.45
N LEU A 270 0.10 -21.50 41.43
CA LEU A 270 0.22 -20.16 41.99
C LEU A 270 -0.32 -20.17 43.42
N THR A 271 0.52 -19.80 44.38
CA THR A 271 0.15 -19.67 45.80
C THR A 271 0.06 -18.19 46.18
N PRO A 272 -0.64 -17.82 47.27
CA PRO A 272 -0.69 -16.44 47.74
C PRO A 272 0.70 -15.81 47.96
N ALA A 273 1.67 -16.60 48.44
CA ALA A 273 3.06 -16.16 48.60
C ALA A 273 3.73 -15.83 47.26
N LYS A 274 3.62 -16.72 46.26
CA LYS A 274 4.12 -16.48 44.89
C LYS A 274 3.41 -15.29 44.22
N ALA A 275 2.13 -15.06 44.53
CA ALA A 275 1.38 -13.92 43.98
C ALA A 275 1.85 -12.56 44.54
N LEU A 276 2.36 -12.51 45.76
CA LEU A 276 2.93 -11.32 46.38
C LEU A 276 4.32 -10.93 45.82
N GLU A 277 5.03 -11.85 45.16
CA GLU A 277 6.33 -11.58 44.53
C GLU A 277 6.24 -10.67 43.29
N SER A 278 5.03 -10.49 42.71
CA SER A 278 4.79 -9.67 41.53
C SER A 278 3.52 -8.80 41.68
N PRO A 279 3.60 -7.47 41.51
CA PRO A 279 2.42 -6.59 41.60
C PRO A 279 1.27 -7.00 40.67
N VAL A 280 1.59 -7.55 39.50
CA VAL A 280 0.60 -8.03 38.51
C VAL A 280 -0.08 -9.32 38.97
N LEU A 281 0.66 -10.23 39.61
CA LEU A 281 0.06 -11.45 40.17
C LEU A 281 -0.73 -11.16 41.45
N THR A 282 -0.36 -10.12 42.20
CA THR A 282 -1.14 -9.60 43.33
C THR A 282 -2.51 -9.09 42.85
N GLU A 283 -2.56 -8.15 41.90
CA GLU A 283 -3.85 -7.65 41.35
C GLU A 283 -4.68 -8.80 40.73
N PHE A 284 -4.04 -9.77 40.07
CA PHE A 284 -4.73 -10.95 39.52
C PHE A 284 -5.42 -11.80 40.61
N TRP A 285 -4.73 -12.06 41.72
CA TRP A 285 -5.26 -12.84 42.83
C TRP A 285 -6.43 -12.10 43.52
N GLU A 286 -6.20 -10.83 43.87
CA GLU A 286 -7.18 -9.94 44.49
C GLU A 286 -8.46 -9.82 43.64
N SER A 287 -8.30 -9.63 42.32
CA SER A 287 -9.39 -9.55 41.34
C SER A 287 -10.14 -10.88 41.17
N SER A 288 -9.42 -12.00 41.04
CA SER A 288 -10.02 -13.33 40.82
C SER A 288 -10.84 -13.84 42.01
N PHE A 289 -10.41 -13.50 43.22
CA PHE A 289 -11.02 -13.97 44.46
C PHE A 289 -11.84 -12.92 45.21
N SER A 290 -11.90 -11.69 44.69
CA SER A 290 -12.54 -10.52 45.30
C SER A 290 -12.09 -10.30 46.75
N CYS A 291 -10.77 -10.33 46.97
CA CYS A 291 -10.12 -10.16 48.27
C CYS A 291 -8.93 -9.20 48.20
N TYR A 292 -8.32 -8.84 49.33
CA TYR A 292 -7.10 -8.01 49.38
C TYR A 292 -6.02 -8.60 50.31
N PHE A 293 -4.75 -8.31 50.03
CA PHE A 293 -3.64 -8.66 50.93
C PHE A 293 -3.41 -7.62 52.04
N LYS A 294 -3.13 -8.11 53.25
CA LYS A 294 -2.81 -7.28 54.43
C LYS A 294 -1.61 -6.36 54.16
N GLY A 295 -1.77 -5.06 54.41
CA GLY A 295 -0.67 -4.08 54.39
C GLY A 295 -0.74 -3.00 53.30
N ARG A 296 -1.69 -3.05 52.36
CA ARG A 296 -1.97 -1.94 51.43
C ARG A 296 -3.02 -0.99 52.01
N THR A 297 -2.62 0.27 52.22
CA THR A 297 -3.47 1.34 52.74
C THR A 297 -4.13 2.12 51.60
N GLU A 298 -5.38 1.81 51.24
CA GLU A 298 -6.37 2.78 50.74
C GLU A 298 -7.78 2.14 50.65
N ASN A 299 -8.73 2.70 51.40
CA ASN A 299 -10.19 2.48 51.35
C ASN A 299 -10.72 1.06 51.06
N THR A 300 -10.57 0.14 52.02
CA THR A 300 -11.13 -1.23 52.00
C THR A 300 -12.36 -1.42 52.92
N GLU A 301 -13.30 -0.46 52.94
CA GLU A 301 -14.56 -0.64 53.68
C GLU A 301 -15.42 -1.76 53.06
N GLY A 302 -15.41 -2.95 53.68
CA GLY A 302 -16.30 -4.07 53.36
C GLY A 302 -15.72 -5.17 52.46
N ALA A 303 -14.48 -5.06 51.98
CA ALA A 303 -13.82 -6.14 51.26
C ALA A 303 -13.39 -7.27 52.23
N ARG A 304 -13.24 -8.51 51.73
CA ARG A 304 -12.66 -9.62 52.51
C ARG A 304 -11.13 -9.66 52.33
N GLU A 305 -10.41 -10.03 53.38
CA GLU A 305 -8.98 -10.29 53.27
C GLU A 305 -8.73 -11.63 52.54
N CYS A 306 -7.63 -11.73 51.80
CA CYS A 306 -7.15 -13.01 51.26
C CYS A 306 -6.47 -13.78 52.40
N ASP A 307 -7.10 -14.84 52.91
CA ASP A 307 -6.61 -15.60 54.07
C ASP A 307 -5.77 -16.83 53.69
N GLY A 308 -5.64 -17.12 52.39
CA GLY A 308 -4.91 -18.27 51.87
C GLY A 308 -5.74 -19.56 51.79
N SER A 309 -7.03 -19.52 52.09
CA SER A 309 -7.98 -20.62 51.84
C SER A 309 -8.44 -20.69 50.38
N GLU A 310 -8.09 -19.70 49.55
CA GLU A 310 -8.46 -19.63 48.14
C GLU A 310 -7.84 -20.76 47.29
N ASP A 311 -8.67 -21.58 46.64
CA ASP A 311 -8.22 -22.60 45.68
C ASP A 311 -8.40 -22.14 44.22
N ILE A 312 -7.27 -21.85 43.56
CA ILE A 312 -7.19 -21.45 42.15
C ILE A 312 -7.76 -22.49 41.18
N ARG A 313 -7.86 -23.77 41.59
CA ARG A 313 -8.48 -24.84 40.77
C ARG A 313 -9.99 -24.68 40.61
N THR A 314 -10.65 -23.92 41.49
CA THR A 314 -12.09 -23.65 41.40
C THR A 314 -12.43 -22.60 40.33
N LEU A 315 -11.48 -21.72 40.00
CA LEU A 315 -11.69 -20.63 39.04
C LEU A 315 -11.94 -21.17 37.63
N HIS A 316 -13.02 -20.71 37.02
CA HIS A 316 -13.30 -20.88 35.59
C HIS A 316 -13.22 -19.50 34.92
N ASN A 317 -12.01 -19.10 34.50
CA ASN A 317 -11.75 -17.81 33.88
C ASN A 317 -10.69 -17.94 32.74
N PRO A 318 -10.46 -16.88 31.94
CA PRO A 318 -9.51 -16.95 30.82
C PRO A 318 -8.03 -17.18 31.19
N TYR A 319 -7.66 -17.14 32.48
CA TYR A 319 -6.33 -17.53 32.96
C TYR A 319 -6.26 -19.05 33.21
N SER A 320 -7.25 -19.62 33.90
CA SER A 320 -7.28 -21.05 34.25
C SER A 320 -7.78 -21.96 33.13
N ASP A 321 -8.48 -21.42 32.12
CA ASP A 321 -8.86 -22.16 30.93
C ASP A 321 -7.64 -22.49 30.06
N THR A 322 -7.40 -23.78 29.85
CA THR A 322 -6.35 -24.31 28.96
C THR A 322 -6.94 -25.16 27.83
N SER A 323 -8.25 -25.08 27.58
CA SER A 323 -8.94 -25.85 26.55
C SER A 323 -8.50 -25.45 25.14
N GLN A 324 -8.36 -24.15 24.85
CA GLN A 324 -8.10 -23.58 23.52
C GLN A 324 -6.80 -22.75 23.49
N LEU A 325 -5.65 -23.38 23.74
CA LEU A 325 -4.35 -22.69 23.68
C LEU A 325 -3.94 -22.39 22.23
N ARG A 326 -4.30 -21.19 21.75
CA ARG A 326 -3.94 -20.65 20.42
C ARG A 326 -2.81 -19.62 20.53
N ILE A 327 -3.11 -18.41 21.02
CA ILE A 327 -2.12 -17.32 21.17
C ILE A 327 -1.03 -17.64 22.20
N THR A 328 -1.38 -18.34 23.30
CA THR A 328 -0.40 -18.82 24.29
C THR A 328 0.70 -19.68 23.67
N ASN A 329 0.40 -20.43 22.61
CA ASN A 329 1.39 -21.21 21.87
C ASN A 329 2.34 -20.34 21.04
N MET A 330 1.92 -19.14 20.62
CA MET A 330 2.79 -18.20 19.92
C MET A 330 3.85 -17.61 20.86
N VAL A 331 3.52 -17.37 22.14
CA VAL A 331 4.48 -16.99 23.18
C VAL A 331 5.50 -18.10 23.42
N TYR A 332 5.02 -19.34 23.55
CA TYR A 332 5.85 -20.54 23.70
C TYR A 332 6.84 -20.68 22.53
N LYS A 333 6.36 -20.55 21.28
CA LYS A 333 7.19 -20.51 20.06
C LYS A 333 8.21 -19.36 20.08
N ALA A 334 7.82 -18.14 20.49
CA ALA A 334 8.70 -16.96 20.47
C ALA A 334 9.86 -17.11 21.47
N THR A 335 9.55 -17.61 22.66
CA THR A 335 10.54 -17.88 23.71
C THR A 335 11.55 -18.94 23.27
N TYR A 336 11.07 -20.05 22.68
CA TYR A 336 11.93 -21.06 22.09
C TYR A 336 12.77 -20.53 20.91
N ALA A 337 12.22 -19.66 20.06
CA ALA A 337 12.95 -19.08 18.93
C ALA A 337 14.19 -18.29 19.38
N ILE A 338 14.04 -17.46 20.41
CA ILE A 338 15.15 -16.71 21.01
C ILE A 338 16.15 -17.66 21.66
N ALA A 339 15.70 -18.68 22.41
CA ALA A 339 16.58 -19.66 23.03
C ALA A 339 17.41 -20.46 22.01
N HIS A 340 16.82 -20.87 20.88
CA HIS A 340 17.54 -21.53 19.79
C HIS A 340 18.51 -20.58 19.07
N ALA A 341 18.16 -19.30 18.89
CA ALA A 341 19.07 -18.31 18.33
C ALA A 341 20.28 -18.04 19.24
N ILE A 342 20.09 -17.99 20.56
CA ILE A 342 21.17 -17.91 21.56
C ILE A 342 22.04 -19.17 21.51
N HIS A 343 21.43 -20.36 21.48
CA HIS A 343 22.15 -21.64 21.44
C HIS A 343 23.06 -21.74 20.21
N GLY A 344 22.59 -21.32 19.03
CA GLY A 344 23.39 -21.26 17.80
C GLY A 344 24.51 -20.21 17.78
N LEU A 345 24.66 -19.38 18.82
CA LEU A 345 25.80 -18.47 19.01
C LEU A 345 26.82 -18.99 20.01
N ILE A 346 26.37 -19.63 21.09
CA ILE A 346 27.24 -19.94 22.24
C ILE A 346 27.51 -21.43 22.44
N CYS A 347 26.82 -22.32 21.72
CA CYS A 347 26.93 -23.76 21.87
C CYS A 347 27.40 -24.45 20.58
N ASN A 348 28.32 -25.40 20.74
CA ASN A 348 28.72 -26.35 19.70
C ASN A 348 28.23 -27.74 20.11
N ASP A 349 27.13 -28.19 19.49
CA ASP A 349 26.29 -29.34 19.86
C ASP A 349 25.86 -29.37 21.34
N ILE A 350 26.77 -29.77 22.25
CA ILE A 350 26.48 -30.01 23.68
C ILE A 350 27.35 -29.15 24.61
N GLN A 351 28.42 -28.52 24.10
CA GLN A 351 29.27 -27.61 24.89
C GLN A 351 28.89 -26.15 24.62
N CYS A 352 28.43 -25.46 25.66
CA CYS A 352 28.14 -24.01 25.63
C CYS A 352 29.21 -23.21 26.39
N ASP A 353 29.74 -22.16 25.77
CA ASP A 353 30.66 -21.22 26.44
C ASP A 353 29.88 -20.07 27.09
N LYS A 354 30.01 -19.95 28.42
CA LYS A 354 29.35 -18.91 29.22
C LYS A 354 30.05 -17.54 29.14
N ASN A 355 31.26 -17.48 28.58
CA ASN A 355 32.08 -16.27 28.52
C ASN A 355 31.83 -15.43 27.25
N ILE A 356 31.06 -15.95 26.29
CA ILE A 356 30.72 -15.23 25.06
C ILE A 356 29.73 -14.10 25.38
N LYS A 357 30.16 -12.85 25.24
CA LYS A 357 29.27 -11.69 25.26
C LYS A 357 28.47 -11.62 23.95
N LEU A 358 27.14 -11.69 24.08
CA LEU A 358 26.20 -11.65 22.96
C LEU A 358 25.81 -10.20 22.62
N SER A 359 26.00 -9.82 21.35
CA SER A 359 25.45 -8.57 20.82
C SER A 359 24.03 -8.81 20.26
N PRO A 360 23.06 -7.90 20.44
CA PRO A 360 21.68 -8.11 19.99
C PRO A 360 21.56 -8.39 18.47
N TRP A 361 22.40 -7.73 17.65
CA TRP A 361 22.44 -7.95 16.20
C TRP A 361 22.84 -9.39 15.81
N GLN A 362 23.62 -10.08 16.64
CA GLN A 362 24.01 -11.48 16.39
C GLN A 362 22.82 -12.42 16.61
N ILE A 363 21.98 -12.14 17.62
CA ILE A 363 20.71 -12.85 17.83
C ILE A 363 19.75 -12.55 16.67
N PHE A 364 19.66 -11.30 16.22
CA PHE A 364 18.89 -10.95 15.02
C PHE A 364 19.31 -11.77 13.79
N ASP A 365 20.61 -11.93 13.53
CA ASP A 365 21.07 -12.69 12.35
C ASP A 365 20.92 -14.21 12.50
N GLN A 366 20.92 -14.74 13.73
CA GLN A 366 20.57 -16.14 13.98
C GLN A 366 19.07 -16.42 13.99
N LEU A 367 18.23 -15.46 14.40
CA LEU A 367 16.76 -15.58 14.29
C LEU A 367 16.32 -15.77 12.83
N LYS A 368 17.04 -15.23 11.84
CA LYS A 368 16.78 -15.53 10.41
C LYS A 368 17.06 -16.99 10.02
N LYS A 369 17.80 -17.74 10.84
CA LYS A 369 18.31 -19.09 10.55
C LYS A 369 17.67 -20.17 11.41
N VAL A 370 16.89 -19.81 12.44
CA VAL A 370 16.23 -20.83 13.28
C VAL A 370 15.20 -21.61 12.48
N ASN A 371 15.31 -22.94 12.55
CA ASN A 371 14.36 -23.88 11.97
C ASN A 371 14.35 -25.13 12.85
N PHE A 372 13.34 -25.24 13.71
CA PHE A 372 13.21 -26.35 14.66
C PHE A 372 11.74 -26.69 14.92
N THR A 373 11.50 -27.86 15.52
CA THR A 373 10.17 -28.28 15.97
C THR A 373 10.11 -28.28 17.49
N THR A 374 9.11 -27.60 18.02
CA THR A 374 8.81 -27.55 19.46
C THR A 374 8.30 -28.90 19.99
N ARG A 375 8.37 -29.12 21.32
CA ARG A 375 7.92 -30.37 21.97
C ARG A 375 6.45 -30.71 21.72
N ASN A 376 5.60 -29.71 21.47
CA ASN A 376 4.19 -29.89 21.11
C ASN A 376 3.94 -29.99 19.60
N GLY A 377 4.99 -30.23 18.79
CA GLY A 377 4.89 -30.58 17.38
C GLY A 377 4.80 -29.41 16.39
N PHE A 378 4.93 -28.16 16.83
CA PHE A 378 4.86 -27.00 15.95
C PHE A 378 6.25 -26.59 15.44
N GLN A 379 6.38 -26.44 14.12
CA GLN A 379 7.57 -25.88 13.49
C GLN A 379 7.69 -24.38 13.80
N VAL A 380 8.93 -23.92 13.96
CA VAL A 380 9.30 -22.53 14.17
C VAL A 380 10.41 -22.16 13.18
N SER A 381 10.09 -21.23 12.29
CA SER A 381 10.97 -20.60 11.31
C SER A 381 10.37 -19.27 10.90
N PHE A 382 11.20 -18.38 10.32
CA PHE A 382 10.78 -17.08 9.82
C PHE A 382 11.20 -16.90 8.35
N ASP A 383 10.41 -16.15 7.59
CA ASP A 383 10.71 -15.78 6.20
C ASP A 383 11.60 -14.53 6.11
N SER A 384 11.83 -14.00 4.90
CA SER A 384 12.58 -12.75 4.68
C SER A 384 11.93 -11.51 5.31
N ASN A 385 10.64 -11.58 5.63
CA ASN A 385 9.87 -10.54 6.31
C ASN A 385 9.75 -10.81 7.82
N GLY A 386 10.54 -11.75 8.37
CA GLY A 386 10.50 -12.10 9.80
C GLY A 386 9.16 -12.71 10.23
N ASP A 387 8.35 -13.15 9.27
CA ASP A 387 7.01 -13.69 9.46
C ASP A 387 7.03 -15.23 9.44
N PRO A 388 6.12 -15.90 10.17
CA PRO A 388 6.04 -17.35 10.22
C PRO A 388 5.10 -17.89 9.13
N LEU A 389 5.10 -19.21 8.94
CA LEU A 389 4.18 -19.88 8.03
C LEU A 389 2.70 -19.62 8.41
N ALA A 390 1.93 -19.03 7.50
CA ALA A 390 0.52 -18.70 7.66
C ALA A 390 -0.40 -19.91 7.39
N VAL A 391 -0.67 -20.67 8.44
CA VAL A 391 -1.68 -21.74 8.48
C VAL A 391 -2.80 -21.35 9.45
N TYR A 392 -4.05 -21.53 9.04
CA TYR A 392 -5.24 -21.23 9.81
C TYR A 392 -6.25 -22.37 9.78
N GLU A 393 -7.02 -22.50 10.85
CA GLU A 393 -8.26 -23.31 10.88
C GLU A 393 -9.44 -22.42 10.50
N LEU A 394 -10.33 -22.92 9.64
CA LEU A 394 -11.62 -22.29 9.37
C LEU A 394 -12.62 -22.74 10.44
N ILE A 395 -13.08 -21.79 11.23
CA ILE A 395 -14.00 -21.96 12.34
C ILE A 395 -15.39 -21.48 11.93
N ASN A 396 -16.42 -22.27 12.24
CA ASN A 396 -17.82 -21.89 12.11
C ASN A 396 -18.53 -22.12 13.45
N TRP A 397 -19.36 -21.15 13.87
CA TRP A 397 -20.07 -21.21 15.15
C TRP A 397 -21.36 -21.99 14.97
N GLN A 398 -21.44 -23.17 15.59
CA GLN A 398 -22.57 -24.09 15.42
C GLN A 398 -23.24 -24.36 16.75
N PHE A 399 -24.56 -24.55 16.73
CA PHE A 399 -25.31 -25.00 17.91
C PHE A 399 -25.02 -26.48 18.18
N LYS A 400 -24.76 -26.80 19.45
CA LYS A 400 -24.81 -28.15 19.99
C LYS A 400 -26.25 -28.61 20.18
N ASN A 401 -26.41 -29.91 20.42
CA ASN A 401 -27.70 -30.52 20.77
C ASN A 401 -28.33 -29.98 22.06
N ASP A 402 -27.55 -29.34 22.94
CA ASP A 402 -28.00 -28.70 24.18
C ASP A 402 -28.40 -27.21 24.01
N GLY A 403 -28.26 -26.66 22.79
CA GLY A 403 -28.55 -25.26 22.48
C GLY A 403 -27.41 -24.27 22.75
N ALA A 404 -26.27 -24.70 23.29
CA ALA A 404 -25.08 -23.86 23.41
C ALA A 404 -24.34 -23.73 22.06
N LEU A 405 -23.63 -22.62 21.84
CA LEU A 405 -22.75 -22.45 20.69
C LEU A 405 -21.36 -23.07 20.96
N ASP A 406 -20.73 -23.60 19.92
CA ASP A 406 -19.32 -24.05 19.94
C ASP A 406 -18.55 -23.59 18.70
N PHE A 407 -17.22 -23.56 18.84
CA PHE A 407 -16.27 -23.37 17.75
C PHE A 407 -16.05 -24.69 17.01
N VAL A 408 -16.67 -24.87 15.84
CA VAL A 408 -16.46 -26.06 15.02
C VAL A 408 -15.47 -25.76 13.90
N THR A 409 -14.32 -26.44 13.91
CA THR A 409 -13.42 -26.45 12.74
C THR A 409 -14.11 -27.17 11.58
N VAL A 410 -14.42 -26.43 10.53
CA VAL A 410 -15.11 -26.90 9.32
C VAL A 410 -14.17 -27.01 8.11
N GLY A 411 -13.01 -26.37 8.16
CA GLY A 411 -11.97 -26.45 7.12
C GLY A 411 -10.63 -25.92 7.59
N GLN A 412 -9.68 -25.78 6.67
CA GLN A 412 -8.34 -25.24 6.91
C GLN A 412 -7.90 -24.34 5.75
N TYR A 413 -7.02 -23.38 6.03
CA TYR A 413 -6.34 -22.54 5.05
C TYR A 413 -4.82 -22.62 5.25
N ASP A 414 -4.09 -22.95 4.19
CA ASP A 414 -2.63 -23.07 4.16
C ASP A 414 -2.08 -22.19 3.02
N SER A 415 -1.47 -21.05 3.36
CA SER A 415 -1.05 -20.05 2.37
C SER A 415 0.10 -20.49 1.46
N PHE A 416 0.73 -21.63 1.75
CA PHE A 416 1.87 -22.17 0.99
C PHE A 416 1.44 -23.25 -0.01
N ARG A 417 0.16 -23.63 -0.03
CA ARG A 417 -0.38 -24.46 -1.11
C ARG A 417 -0.49 -23.66 -2.41
N PRO A 418 -0.46 -24.34 -3.58
CA PRO A 418 -0.78 -23.70 -4.85
C PRO A 418 -2.18 -23.05 -4.85
N ARG A 419 -2.36 -22.00 -5.66
CA ARG A 419 -3.63 -21.28 -5.77
C ARG A 419 -4.76 -22.23 -6.16
N GLY A 420 -5.85 -22.21 -5.39
CA GLY A 420 -6.98 -23.14 -5.52
C GLY A 420 -6.90 -24.38 -4.62
N GLN A 421 -5.77 -24.61 -3.94
CA GLN A 421 -5.57 -25.70 -2.97
C GLN A 421 -5.29 -25.22 -1.54
N GLU A 422 -5.21 -23.91 -1.30
CA GLU A 422 -5.00 -23.35 0.05
C GLU A 422 -6.18 -23.65 0.96
N PHE A 423 -7.39 -23.61 0.42
CA PHE A 423 -8.63 -23.75 1.18
C PHE A 423 -9.20 -25.17 1.07
N LYS A 424 -9.29 -25.87 2.19
CA LYS A 424 -9.82 -27.23 2.26
C LYS A 424 -11.01 -27.31 3.21
N MET A 425 -12.18 -27.61 2.67
CA MET A 425 -13.37 -27.95 3.46
C MET A 425 -13.28 -29.39 3.97
N SER A 426 -13.65 -29.59 5.24
CA SER A 426 -13.69 -30.89 5.92
C SER A 426 -15.07 -31.27 6.48
N LYS A 427 -15.97 -30.30 6.64
CA LYS A 427 -17.35 -30.49 7.12
C LYS A 427 -18.28 -29.50 6.41
N ASN A 428 -19.57 -29.80 6.43
CA ASN A 428 -20.60 -28.87 5.95
C ASN A 428 -20.64 -27.62 6.85
N ILE A 429 -20.87 -26.46 6.23
CA ILE A 429 -21.04 -25.19 6.94
C ILE A 429 -22.52 -25.01 7.28
N SER A 430 -22.79 -24.51 8.49
CA SER A 430 -24.11 -24.02 8.85
C SER A 430 -24.23 -22.56 8.40
N TRP A 431 -24.99 -22.33 7.34
CA TRP A 431 -25.28 -20.99 6.81
C TRP A 431 -26.44 -20.32 7.53
N VAL A 432 -26.46 -18.98 7.46
CA VAL A 432 -27.71 -18.22 7.61
C VAL A 432 -28.62 -18.51 6.40
N GLY A 433 -29.45 -19.56 6.47
CA GLY A 433 -30.51 -19.89 5.49
C GLY A 433 -30.24 -21.07 4.53
N GLY A 434 -29.22 -20.99 3.66
CA GLY A 434 -28.62 -22.10 2.87
C GLY A 434 -29.09 -22.43 1.43
N GLN A 435 -28.43 -21.90 0.36
CA GLN A 435 -28.67 -22.15 -1.11
C GLN A 435 -27.40 -21.83 -2.02
N THR A 436 -27.34 -22.11 -3.36
CA THR A 436 -26.16 -21.87 -4.29
C THR A 436 -26.44 -21.92 -5.84
N GLU A 437 -25.70 -21.18 -6.73
CA GLU A 437 -25.62 -21.40 -8.23
C GLU A 437 -24.38 -20.76 -8.99
N VAL A 438 -24.26 -20.77 -10.35
CA VAL A 438 -23.00 -20.61 -11.19
C VAL A 438 -23.18 -19.93 -12.60
N SER A 439 -22.11 -19.50 -13.34
CA SER A 439 -22.12 -18.97 -14.76
C SER A 439 -20.82 -19.23 -15.59
N HIS A 440 -20.62 -18.68 -16.83
CA HIS A 440 -19.95 -19.42 -17.95
C HIS A 440 -18.85 -18.84 -18.96
N TYR A 441 -18.68 -17.54 -19.29
CA TYR A 441 -17.95 -17.11 -20.54
C TYR A 441 -16.40 -16.88 -20.44
N ALA A 442 -15.61 -17.04 -21.54
CA ALA A 442 -14.33 -17.76 -21.38
C ALA A 442 -13.02 -17.48 -22.23
N THR A 443 -12.58 -16.24 -22.50
CA THR A 443 -11.16 -15.98 -22.94
C THR A 443 -10.19 -15.69 -21.78
N CYS A 444 -10.71 -15.50 -20.56
CA CYS A 444 -9.97 -15.15 -19.35
C CYS A 444 -8.71 -16.01 -19.14
N ALA A 445 -7.58 -15.36 -18.83
CA ALA A 445 -6.35 -16.04 -18.42
C ALA A 445 -6.52 -16.98 -17.21
N CYS A 446 -7.51 -16.70 -16.34
CA CYS A 446 -7.86 -17.54 -15.19
C CYS A 446 -8.22 -18.99 -15.58
N LEU A 447 -8.73 -19.22 -16.80
CA LEU A 447 -9.16 -20.54 -17.26
C LEU A 447 -8.00 -21.43 -17.77
N SER A 448 -6.79 -20.88 -17.89
CA SER A 448 -5.56 -21.66 -18.11
C SER A 448 -5.18 -22.51 -16.89
N ASP A 449 -5.69 -22.19 -15.70
CA ASP A 449 -5.33 -22.88 -14.46
C ASP A 449 -5.97 -24.27 -14.39
N LYS A 450 -5.22 -25.30 -14.79
CA LYS A 450 -5.65 -26.70 -14.74
C LYS A 450 -5.85 -27.27 -13.33
N SER A 451 -5.44 -26.57 -12.28
CA SER A 451 -5.77 -26.98 -10.91
C SER A 451 -7.20 -26.59 -10.53
N GLN A 452 -7.69 -25.46 -11.05
CA GLN A 452 -9.06 -24.98 -10.85
C GLN A 452 -10.02 -25.47 -11.96
N TYR A 453 -9.53 -25.56 -13.20
CA TYR A 453 -10.31 -25.90 -14.40
C TYR A 453 -9.69 -27.08 -15.19
N PRO A 454 -9.50 -28.27 -14.58
CA PRO A 454 -8.77 -29.39 -15.18
C PRO A 454 -9.34 -29.88 -16.52
N ALA A 455 -10.64 -29.66 -16.77
CA ALA A 455 -11.35 -30.07 -17.97
C ALA A 455 -11.57 -28.96 -19.02
N PHE A 456 -11.14 -27.72 -18.77
CA PHE A 456 -11.38 -26.59 -19.68
C PHE A 456 -10.34 -26.52 -20.81
N PHE A 457 -10.77 -26.41 -22.06
CA PHE A 457 -9.89 -26.21 -23.23
C PHE A 457 -10.50 -25.15 -24.13
N ARG A 458 -9.66 -24.35 -24.79
CA ARG A 458 -10.11 -23.32 -25.74
C ARG A 458 -9.26 -23.29 -27.00
N THR A 459 -9.88 -22.88 -28.09
CA THR A 459 -9.24 -22.76 -29.42
C THR A 459 -8.83 -21.34 -29.78
N ILE A 460 -9.14 -20.37 -28.92
CA ILE A 460 -8.64 -18.99 -28.95
C ILE A 460 -7.49 -18.84 -27.92
N PRO A 461 -6.42 -18.06 -28.21
CA PRO A 461 -5.33 -17.87 -27.25
C PRO A 461 -5.76 -17.16 -25.96
N SER A 462 -5.00 -17.38 -24.88
CA SER A 462 -5.19 -16.74 -23.57
C SER A 462 -5.00 -15.23 -23.60
N ASP A 463 -5.89 -14.46 -22.96
CA ASP A 463 -5.75 -13.01 -22.74
C ASP A 463 -4.37 -12.64 -22.14
N HIS A 464 -3.74 -13.54 -21.37
CA HIS A 464 -2.39 -13.38 -20.83
C HIS A 464 -1.33 -13.06 -21.91
N HIS A 465 -1.38 -13.76 -23.04
CA HIS A 465 -0.39 -13.58 -24.11
C HIS A 465 -0.59 -12.26 -24.84
N GLN A 466 -1.84 -11.86 -25.05
CA GLN A 466 -2.18 -10.58 -25.64
C GLN A 466 -1.80 -9.41 -24.73
N ALA A 467 -2.12 -9.51 -23.44
CA ALA A 467 -1.73 -8.55 -22.41
C ALA A 467 -0.22 -8.33 -22.38
N ALA A 468 0.57 -9.41 -22.39
CA ALA A 468 2.03 -9.34 -22.46
C ALA A 468 2.53 -8.71 -23.78
N ALA A 469 1.91 -9.05 -24.92
CA ALA A 469 2.26 -8.44 -26.20
C ALA A 469 1.96 -6.93 -26.24
N LEU A 470 0.79 -6.52 -25.72
CA LEU A 470 0.40 -5.10 -25.62
C LEU A 470 1.34 -4.32 -24.68
N ALA A 471 1.69 -4.86 -23.51
CA ALA A 471 2.62 -4.18 -22.60
C ALA A 471 4.02 -4.00 -23.20
N ARG A 472 4.56 -5.05 -23.83
CA ARG A 472 5.84 -4.97 -24.54
C ARG A 472 5.82 -3.99 -25.71
N MET A 473 4.71 -3.93 -26.44
CA MET A 473 4.49 -2.93 -27.50
C MET A 473 4.53 -1.50 -26.94
N VAL A 474 3.83 -1.25 -25.82
CA VAL A 474 3.82 0.06 -25.14
C VAL A 474 5.23 0.44 -24.68
N LYS A 475 6.01 -0.52 -24.15
CA LYS A 475 7.41 -0.33 -23.77
C LYS A 475 8.33 -0.05 -24.95
N LEU A 476 8.17 -0.79 -26.05
CA LEU A 476 8.95 -0.66 -27.28
C LEU A 476 8.84 0.75 -27.87
N PHE A 477 7.65 1.36 -27.80
CA PHE A 477 7.44 2.75 -28.23
C PHE A 477 7.82 3.79 -27.17
N GLY A 478 8.20 3.33 -25.97
CA GLY A 478 8.63 4.17 -24.86
C GLY A 478 7.52 5.05 -24.30
N TRP A 479 6.28 4.57 -24.31
CA TRP A 479 5.17 5.20 -23.61
C TRP A 479 5.15 4.70 -22.17
N THR A 480 5.47 5.58 -21.22
CA THR A 480 5.48 5.26 -19.78
C THR A 480 4.29 5.84 -19.03
N TRP A 481 3.36 6.50 -19.72
CA TRP A 481 2.17 7.13 -19.14
C TRP A 481 0.95 6.92 -20.04
N ILE A 482 0.08 5.99 -19.65
CA ILE A 482 -1.08 5.56 -20.45
C ILE A 482 -2.38 5.62 -19.65
N GLY A 483 -3.51 5.76 -20.33
CA GLY A 483 -4.84 5.55 -19.79
C GLY A 483 -5.30 4.12 -20.04
N ALA A 484 -6.21 3.61 -19.21
CA ALA A 484 -6.81 2.30 -19.36
C ALA A 484 -8.33 2.36 -19.17
N VAL A 485 -9.07 1.63 -19.99
CA VAL A 485 -10.52 1.40 -19.86
C VAL A 485 -10.82 -0.06 -20.12
N ARG A 486 -11.72 -0.65 -19.34
CA ARG A 486 -12.12 -2.04 -19.46
C ARG A 486 -13.61 -2.25 -19.26
N SER A 487 -14.14 -3.35 -19.76
CA SER A 487 -15.49 -3.80 -19.41
C SER A 487 -15.50 -4.36 -18.00
N ASP A 488 -16.56 -4.06 -17.23
CA ASP A 488 -16.81 -4.54 -15.86
C ASP A 488 -17.30 -5.99 -15.90
N THR A 489 -16.43 -6.87 -16.41
CA THR A 489 -16.66 -8.29 -16.68
C THR A 489 -15.37 -9.07 -16.41
N ASP A 490 -15.46 -10.39 -16.23
CA ASP A 490 -14.27 -11.23 -16.03
C ASP A 490 -13.27 -11.11 -17.19
N TYR A 491 -13.74 -10.91 -18.43
CA TYR A 491 -12.89 -10.61 -19.59
C TYR A 491 -12.11 -9.30 -19.41
N GLY A 492 -12.81 -8.18 -19.25
CA GLY A 492 -12.17 -6.86 -19.17
C GLY A 492 -11.31 -6.70 -17.92
N ASN A 493 -11.78 -7.20 -16.77
CA ASN A 493 -11.05 -7.14 -15.51
C ASN A 493 -9.78 -8.01 -15.53
N ASN A 494 -9.85 -9.29 -15.95
CA ASN A 494 -8.65 -10.15 -15.94
C ASN A 494 -7.70 -9.87 -17.10
N GLY A 495 -8.20 -9.51 -18.29
CA GLY A 495 -7.40 -9.09 -19.43
C GLY A 495 -6.63 -7.80 -19.13
N MET A 496 -7.32 -6.77 -18.60
CA MET A 496 -6.65 -5.54 -18.16
C MET A 496 -5.72 -5.79 -16.97
N ALA A 497 -6.07 -6.60 -15.97
CA ALA A 497 -5.16 -6.92 -14.85
C ALA A 497 -3.87 -7.60 -15.33
N SER A 498 -3.98 -8.53 -16.30
CA SER A 498 -2.83 -9.15 -16.96
C SER A 498 -1.98 -8.12 -17.69
N PHE A 499 -2.62 -7.18 -18.39
CA PHE A 499 -1.91 -6.09 -19.08
C PHE A 499 -1.23 -5.15 -18.09
N LEU A 500 -1.91 -4.71 -17.03
CA LEU A 500 -1.36 -3.81 -16.00
C LEU A 500 -0.16 -4.45 -15.30
N LYS A 501 -0.20 -5.77 -15.03
CA LYS A 501 0.95 -6.51 -14.48
C LYS A 501 2.13 -6.50 -15.44
N ALA A 502 1.92 -6.87 -16.70
CA ALA A 502 2.98 -6.85 -17.71
C ALA A 502 3.50 -5.42 -17.97
N ALA A 503 2.63 -4.41 -17.92
CA ALA A 503 2.98 -3.01 -18.05
C ALA A 503 3.85 -2.53 -16.86
N GLN A 504 3.51 -2.95 -15.63
CA GLN A 504 4.31 -2.67 -14.44
C GLN A 504 5.68 -3.35 -14.48
N GLU A 505 5.76 -4.61 -14.93
CA GLU A 505 7.03 -5.33 -15.13
C GLU A 505 7.93 -4.64 -16.17
N GLU A 506 7.34 -4.06 -17.21
CA GLU A 506 8.05 -3.24 -18.21
C GLU A 506 8.23 -1.77 -17.78
N GLY A 507 7.80 -1.35 -16.58
CA GLY A 507 7.99 0.00 -16.04
C GLY A 507 7.13 1.09 -16.72
N ILE A 508 5.87 0.78 -17.01
CA ILE A 508 4.87 1.67 -17.59
C ILE A 508 3.85 2.06 -16.51
N CYS A 509 3.62 3.35 -16.31
CA CYS A 509 2.61 3.87 -15.39
C CYS A 509 1.26 4.06 -16.08
N VAL A 510 0.17 3.78 -15.35
CA VAL A 510 -1.20 3.93 -15.84
C VAL A 510 -1.94 4.97 -14.99
N GLU A 511 -2.41 6.04 -15.63
CA GLU A 511 -3.01 7.22 -14.97
C GLU A 511 -4.39 6.92 -14.37
N TYR A 512 -5.20 6.16 -15.11
CA TYR A 512 -6.55 5.75 -14.73
C TYR A 512 -6.83 4.38 -15.35
N SER A 513 -7.58 3.55 -14.64
CA SER A 513 -8.11 2.29 -15.17
C SER A 513 -9.61 2.24 -14.87
N GLU A 514 -10.39 2.91 -15.71
CA GLU A 514 -11.85 3.04 -15.54
C GLU A 514 -12.58 1.79 -16.03
N VAL A 515 -13.76 1.54 -15.46
CA VAL A 515 -14.50 0.29 -15.66
C VAL A 515 -16.01 0.52 -15.62
N TYR A 516 -16.73 -0.04 -16.60
CA TYR A 516 -18.20 -0.02 -16.64
C TYR A 516 -18.78 -1.22 -17.40
N TYR A 517 -20.06 -1.49 -17.17
CA TYR A 517 -20.85 -2.46 -17.92
C TYR A 517 -22.00 -1.79 -18.66
N ARG A 518 -22.39 -2.34 -19.81
CA ARG A 518 -23.43 -1.76 -20.70
C ARG A 518 -24.82 -1.60 -20.08
N THR A 519 -25.15 -2.36 -19.02
CA THR A 519 -26.45 -2.25 -18.31
C THR A 519 -26.43 -1.28 -17.13
N GLN A 520 -25.26 -0.74 -16.77
CA GLN A 520 -25.15 0.27 -15.72
C GLN A 520 -25.68 1.61 -16.23
N SER A 521 -26.15 2.48 -15.32
CA SER A 521 -26.78 3.75 -15.68
C SER A 521 -25.91 4.58 -16.64
N ARG A 522 -26.54 5.25 -17.61
CA ARG A 522 -25.87 6.14 -18.58
C ARG A 522 -24.91 7.14 -17.93
N ASN A 523 -25.23 7.63 -16.73
CA ASN A 523 -24.36 8.51 -15.93
C ASN A 523 -22.97 7.93 -15.63
N LYS A 524 -22.84 6.60 -15.48
CA LYS A 524 -21.54 5.91 -15.26
C LYS A 524 -20.74 5.83 -16.56
N LEU A 525 -21.39 5.57 -17.70
CA LEU A 525 -20.76 5.63 -19.02
C LEU A 525 -20.29 7.05 -19.36
N GLU A 526 -21.13 8.06 -19.12
CA GLU A 526 -20.79 9.48 -19.27
C GLU A 526 -19.62 9.88 -18.34
N ARG A 527 -19.56 9.34 -17.12
CA ARG A 527 -18.40 9.50 -16.25
C ARG A 527 -17.13 8.92 -16.86
N VAL A 528 -17.15 7.68 -17.38
CA VAL A 528 -15.98 7.06 -18.02
C VAL A 528 -15.53 7.87 -19.25
N ALA A 529 -16.47 8.26 -20.12
CA ALA A 529 -16.19 9.14 -21.25
C ALA A 529 -15.59 10.49 -20.81
N ASN A 530 -16.06 11.06 -19.70
CA ASN A 530 -15.50 12.29 -19.13
C ASN A 530 -14.12 12.12 -18.51
N VAL A 531 -13.78 10.96 -17.93
CA VAL A 531 -12.42 10.65 -17.49
C VAL A 531 -11.47 10.55 -18.70
N ILE A 532 -11.89 9.88 -19.78
CA ILE A 532 -11.11 9.81 -21.03
C ILE A 532 -10.88 11.18 -21.65
N ARG A 533 -11.90 12.07 -21.66
CA ARG A 533 -11.78 13.44 -22.18
C ARG A 533 -10.81 14.31 -21.38
N ARG A 534 -10.74 14.12 -20.07
CA ARG A 534 -9.96 14.94 -19.13
C ARG A 534 -8.57 14.37 -18.81
N SER A 535 -8.40 13.08 -19.04
CA SER A 535 -7.13 12.35 -19.01
C SER A 535 -5.97 13.14 -19.59
N THR A 536 -4.79 12.89 -19.02
CA THR A 536 -3.56 13.55 -19.40
C THR A 536 -2.63 12.64 -20.19
N ALA A 537 -2.81 11.33 -20.05
CA ALA A 537 -2.36 10.30 -20.97
C ALA A 537 -2.94 10.54 -22.37
N ARG A 538 -2.04 10.46 -23.34
CA ARG A 538 -2.36 10.55 -24.78
C ARG A 538 -2.28 9.21 -25.48
N VAL A 539 -2.07 8.14 -24.72
CA VAL A 539 -2.16 6.75 -25.14
C VAL A 539 -3.21 6.09 -24.27
N LEU A 540 -4.18 5.39 -24.84
CA LEU A 540 -5.29 4.77 -24.13
C LEU A 540 -5.45 3.31 -24.55
N ILE A 541 -5.25 2.37 -23.63
CA ILE A 541 -5.65 0.98 -23.83
C ILE A 541 -7.11 0.75 -23.46
N ALA A 542 -7.89 0.22 -24.39
CA ALA A 542 -9.26 -0.22 -24.20
C ALA A 542 -9.32 -1.75 -24.31
N PHE A 543 -9.34 -2.43 -23.16
CA PHE A 543 -9.42 -3.89 -23.08
C PHE A 543 -10.86 -4.30 -22.71
N MET A 544 -11.71 -4.36 -23.73
CA MET A 544 -13.16 -4.39 -23.54
C MET A 544 -13.86 -4.95 -24.77
N HIS A 545 -14.94 -5.68 -24.54
CA HIS A 545 -15.70 -6.32 -25.61
C HIS A 545 -16.41 -5.28 -26.50
N SER A 546 -16.65 -5.61 -27.78
CA SER A 546 -17.20 -4.68 -28.79
C SER A 546 -18.55 -4.09 -28.37
N GLY A 547 -19.41 -4.92 -27.77
CA GLY A 547 -20.71 -4.49 -27.24
C GLY A 547 -20.60 -3.29 -26.29
N GLU A 548 -19.67 -3.34 -25.34
CA GLU A 548 -19.36 -2.23 -24.43
C GLU A 548 -18.69 -1.08 -25.18
N MET A 549 -17.63 -1.35 -25.95
CA MET A 549 -16.84 -0.33 -26.66
C MET A 549 -17.70 0.55 -27.58
N ARG A 550 -18.75 -0.01 -28.19
CA ARG A 550 -19.74 0.75 -28.98
C ARG A 550 -20.43 1.83 -28.16
N PHE A 551 -20.92 1.51 -26.96
CA PHE A 551 -21.52 2.52 -26.09
C PHE A 551 -20.50 3.61 -25.68
N LEU A 552 -19.23 3.25 -25.46
CA LEU A 552 -18.19 4.23 -25.13
C LEU A 552 -17.89 5.17 -26.31
N LEU A 553 -17.73 4.63 -27.51
CA LEU A 553 -17.46 5.43 -28.70
C LEU A 553 -18.66 6.26 -29.14
N GLU A 554 -19.89 5.77 -28.97
CA GLU A 554 -21.11 6.58 -29.18
C GLU A 554 -21.20 7.73 -28.17
N GLU A 555 -20.89 7.49 -26.89
CA GLU A 555 -20.88 8.56 -25.89
C GLU A 555 -19.72 9.54 -26.11
N LEU A 556 -18.52 9.06 -26.48
CA LEU A 556 -17.40 9.91 -26.87
C LEU A 556 -17.68 10.70 -28.15
N ALA A 557 -18.40 10.15 -29.14
CA ALA A 557 -18.76 10.85 -30.37
C ALA A 557 -19.67 12.07 -30.13
N ARG A 558 -20.47 12.07 -29.06
CA ARG A 558 -21.29 13.24 -28.67
C ARG A 558 -20.44 14.45 -28.28
N GLN A 559 -19.25 14.23 -27.72
CA GLN A 559 -18.26 15.27 -27.40
C GLN A 559 -16.85 14.67 -27.51
N PRO A 560 -16.15 14.83 -28.64
CA PRO A 560 -14.88 14.14 -28.88
C PRO A 560 -13.80 14.49 -27.84
N PRO A 561 -12.99 13.51 -27.39
CA PRO A 561 -11.82 13.77 -26.55
C PRO A 561 -10.68 14.43 -27.36
N PRO A 562 -9.63 14.96 -26.71
CA PRO A 562 -8.37 15.28 -27.38
C PRO A 562 -7.83 14.06 -28.15
N PRO A 563 -6.98 14.22 -29.18
CA PRO A 563 -6.41 13.08 -29.90
C PRO A 563 -5.73 12.07 -28.97
N LEU A 564 -6.15 10.81 -29.03
CA LEU A 564 -5.63 9.70 -28.25
C LEU A 564 -5.05 8.64 -29.19
N GLN A 565 -3.86 8.15 -28.85
CA GLN A 565 -3.27 6.96 -29.43
C GLN A 565 -3.97 5.74 -28.81
N TRP A 566 -4.99 5.23 -29.50
CA TRP A 566 -5.74 4.08 -29.02
C TRP A 566 -4.94 2.79 -29.13
N ILE A 567 -5.11 1.94 -28.13
CA ILE A 567 -4.60 0.58 -28.07
C ILE A 567 -5.77 -0.37 -27.80
N GLY A 568 -6.04 -1.32 -28.69
CA GLY A 568 -7.27 -2.12 -28.64
C GLY A 568 -7.08 -3.61 -28.38
N SER A 569 -8.06 -4.19 -27.69
CA SER A 569 -8.26 -5.63 -27.63
C SER A 569 -8.80 -6.20 -28.96
N GLU A 570 -8.51 -7.48 -29.18
CA GLU A 570 -8.91 -8.33 -30.30
C GLU A 570 -10.43 -8.44 -30.48
N THR A 571 -11.20 -8.07 -29.46
CA THR A 571 -12.66 -7.99 -29.54
C THR A 571 -13.18 -6.78 -30.30
N TRP A 572 -12.44 -5.68 -30.44
CA TRP A 572 -12.91 -4.48 -31.14
C TRP A 572 -11.90 -3.88 -32.15
N ILE A 573 -10.59 -4.11 -31.99
CA ILE A 573 -9.55 -3.54 -32.88
C ILE A 573 -9.61 -4.08 -34.32
N ILE A 574 -10.35 -5.18 -34.52
CA ILE A 574 -10.60 -5.87 -35.80
C ILE A 574 -12.08 -5.88 -36.20
N ASP A 575 -12.95 -5.23 -35.42
CA ASP A 575 -14.39 -5.24 -35.66
C ASP A 575 -14.76 -4.09 -36.64
N PRO A 576 -15.20 -4.41 -37.87
CA PRO A 576 -15.39 -3.43 -38.94
C PRO A 576 -16.45 -2.38 -38.62
N ASP A 577 -17.36 -2.66 -37.68
CA ASP A 577 -18.39 -1.73 -37.23
C ASP A 577 -17.80 -0.42 -36.67
N PHE A 578 -16.53 -0.45 -36.23
CA PHE A 578 -15.86 0.71 -35.66
C PHE A 578 -15.05 1.56 -36.64
N LEU A 579 -14.82 1.12 -37.89
CA LEU A 579 -14.09 1.90 -38.89
C LEU A 579 -14.77 3.24 -39.22
N ARG A 580 -16.05 3.39 -38.88
CA ARG A 580 -16.81 4.65 -38.95
C ARG A 580 -16.38 5.73 -37.95
N TYR A 581 -15.57 5.40 -36.93
CA TYR A 581 -15.15 6.34 -35.88
C TYR A 581 -13.73 6.85 -36.09
N ASN A 582 -13.60 7.94 -36.86
CA ASN A 582 -12.30 8.58 -37.17
C ASN A 582 -11.46 9.00 -35.94
N MET A 583 -12.05 9.09 -34.74
CA MET A 583 -11.30 9.35 -33.50
C MET A 583 -10.35 8.22 -33.07
N CYS A 584 -10.50 7.03 -33.68
CA CYS A 584 -9.61 5.89 -33.53
C CYS A 584 -8.60 5.77 -34.69
N ALA A 585 -8.47 6.78 -35.55
CA ALA A 585 -7.42 6.80 -36.57
C ALA A 585 -6.03 6.69 -35.92
N GLY A 586 -5.15 5.86 -36.50
CA GLY A 586 -3.85 5.52 -35.90
C GLY A 586 -3.92 4.53 -34.75
N ALA A 587 -5.10 4.01 -34.35
CA ALA A 587 -5.21 2.97 -33.33
C ALA A 587 -4.32 1.76 -33.65
N VAL A 588 -3.83 1.06 -32.63
CA VAL A 588 -2.90 -0.07 -32.78
C VAL A 588 -3.24 -1.21 -31.83
N GLY A 589 -3.21 -2.47 -32.26
CA GLY A 589 -3.48 -3.59 -31.37
C GLY A 589 -3.40 -4.95 -32.04
N PHE A 590 -3.67 -6.01 -31.27
CA PHE A 590 -3.49 -7.39 -31.71
C PHE A 590 -4.80 -8.04 -32.10
N GLY A 591 -4.88 -8.51 -33.35
CA GLY A 591 -5.98 -9.33 -33.86
C GLY A 591 -5.57 -10.79 -34.00
N VAL A 592 -6.50 -11.71 -33.75
CA VAL A 592 -6.31 -13.13 -34.15
C VAL A 592 -6.36 -13.24 -35.68
N PRO A 593 -5.52 -14.08 -36.32
CA PRO A 593 -5.35 -14.08 -37.78
C PRO A 593 -6.65 -14.26 -38.58
N GLN A 594 -6.74 -13.61 -39.75
CA GLN A 594 -7.90 -13.73 -40.63
C GLN A 594 -8.08 -15.15 -41.16
N SER A 595 -9.33 -15.55 -41.40
CA SER A 595 -9.69 -16.87 -41.90
C SER A 595 -10.85 -16.80 -42.86
N VAL A 596 -10.95 -17.81 -43.72
CA VAL A 596 -12.09 -18.11 -44.58
C VAL A 596 -12.62 -19.49 -44.18
N ILE A 597 -13.94 -19.67 -44.13
CA ILE A 597 -14.59 -20.98 -43.93
C ILE A 597 -15.41 -21.27 -45.20
N PRO A 598 -14.89 -22.07 -46.15
CA PRO A 598 -15.58 -22.39 -47.39
C PRO A 598 -16.97 -23.00 -47.13
N GLY A 599 -17.97 -22.56 -47.90
CA GLY A 599 -19.35 -23.05 -47.80
C GLY A 599 -20.18 -22.52 -46.63
N LEU A 600 -19.58 -21.81 -45.65
CA LEU A 600 -20.32 -21.35 -44.47
C LEU A 600 -21.51 -20.44 -44.84
N ARG A 601 -21.33 -19.48 -45.74
CA ARG A 601 -22.44 -18.60 -46.18
C ARG A 601 -23.60 -19.39 -46.79
N GLN A 602 -23.30 -20.45 -47.53
CA GLN A 602 -24.33 -21.30 -48.15
C GLN A 602 -25.11 -22.06 -47.08
N PHE A 603 -24.41 -22.68 -46.13
CA PHE A 603 -25.04 -23.39 -45.00
C PHE A 603 -25.93 -22.48 -44.14
N LEU A 604 -25.49 -21.24 -43.87
CA LEU A 604 -26.28 -20.31 -43.04
C LEU A 604 -27.58 -19.86 -43.73
N LEU A 605 -27.62 -19.87 -45.06
CA LEU A 605 -28.81 -19.62 -45.88
C LEU A 605 -29.77 -20.83 -45.95
N GLU A 606 -29.38 -22.01 -45.48
CA GLU A 606 -30.24 -23.21 -45.46
C GLU A 606 -31.15 -23.29 -44.21
N LEU A 607 -31.07 -22.31 -43.30
CA LEU A 607 -31.88 -22.28 -42.08
C LEU A 607 -33.37 -22.07 -42.40
N THR A 608 -34.23 -22.92 -41.84
CA THR A 608 -35.69 -22.91 -42.02
C THR A 608 -36.43 -22.73 -40.68
N PRO A 609 -37.70 -22.27 -40.67
CA PRO A 609 -38.49 -22.12 -39.44
C PRO A 609 -38.57 -23.40 -38.59
N ALA A 610 -38.69 -24.56 -39.25
CA ALA A 610 -38.76 -25.87 -38.60
C ALA A 610 -37.42 -26.35 -38.00
N GLN A 611 -36.29 -25.80 -38.43
CA GLN A 611 -35.00 -25.99 -37.77
C GLN A 611 -34.81 -24.98 -36.64
N ALA A 612 -35.28 -23.74 -36.81
CA ALA A 612 -35.22 -22.70 -35.79
C ALA A 612 -35.94 -23.12 -34.49
N LEU A 613 -37.15 -23.68 -34.61
CA LEU A 613 -37.93 -24.23 -33.48
C LEU A 613 -37.16 -25.25 -32.61
N LYS A 614 -36.16 -25.96 -33.13
CA LYS A 614 -35.42 -27.01 -32.40
C LYS A 614 -34.39 -26.46 -31.41
N SER A 615 -34.19 -25.14 -31.37
CA SER A 615 -33.24 -24.49 -30.48
C SER A 615 -33.82 -23.16 -29.99
N PRO A 616 -33.92 -22.92 -28.67
CA PRO A 616 -34.39 -21.64 -28.13
C PRO A 616 -33.66 -20.43 -28.72
N LEU A 617 -32.35 -20.56 -28.98
CA LEU A 617 -31.52 -19.50 -29.59
C LEU A 617 -31.85 -19.24 -31.07
N LEU A 618 -32.13 -20.29 -31.85
CA LEU A 618 -32.47 -20.12 -33.26
C LEU A 618 -33.93 -19.67 -33.43
N LYS A 619 -34.82 -20.09 -32.53
CA LYS A 619 -36.17 -19.57 -32.38
C LYS A 619 -36.15 -18.05 -32.15
N GLU A 620 -35.45 -17.59 -31.11
CA GLU A 620 -35.30 -16.15 -30.81
C GLU A 620 -34.70 -15.37 -32.00
N PHE A 621 -33.67 -15.92 -32.67
CA PHE A 621 -33.12 -15.31 -33.89
C PHE A 621 -34.13 -15.19 -35.04
N TRP A 622 -34.93 -16.23 -35.29
CA TRP A 622 -35.92 -16.24 -36.37
C TRP A 622 -37.07 -15.27 -36.08
N GLU A 623 -37.62 -15.36 -34.87
CA GLU A 623 -38.70 -14.51 -34.38
C GLU A 623 -38.30 -13.02 -34.40
N SER A 624 -37.07 -12.69 -33.98
CA SER A 624 -36.56 -11.31 -34.01
C SER A 624 -36.19 -10.81 -35.41
N SER A 625 -35.65 -11.67 -36.29
CA SER A 625 -35.25 -11.28 -37.65
C SER A 625 -36.45 -10.98 -38.57
N PHE A 626 -37.58 -11.67 -38.35
CA PHE A 626 -38.79 -11.53 -39.17
C PHE A 626 -39.98 -10.92 -38.42
N ASN A 627 -39.80 -10.55 -37.14
CA ASN A 627 -40.80 -9.94 -36.27
C ASN A 627 -42.13 -10.74 -36.22
N CYS A 628 -42.00 -12.04 -35.95
CA CYS A 628 -43.11 -13.00 -35.86
C CYS A 628 -42.88 -14.01 -34.73
N TYR A 629 -43.86 -14.85 -34.39
CA TYR A 629 -43.73 -15.89 -33.35
C TYR A 629 -43.83 -17.33 -33.89
N LEU A 630 -43.06 -18.25 -33.30
CA LEU A 630 -43.06 -19.68 -33.58
C LEU A 630 -43.75 -20.44 -32.42
N LYS A 631 -44.95 -20.95 -32.68
CA LYS A 631 -45.89 -21.49 -31.67
C LYS A 631 -45.38 -22.78 -31.01
N GLU A 632 -45.57 -22.94 -29.69
CA GLU A 632 -45.30 -24.22 -29.00
C GLU A 632 -46.23 -24.53 -27.80
N GLN A 633 -46.85 -23.55 -27.13
CA GLN A 633 -47.94 -23.81 -26.17
C GLN A 633 -48.92 -22.63 -26.04
N THR A 634 -50.10 -22.90 -25.49
CA THR A 634 -51.25 -22.00 -25.45
C THR A 634 -51.18 -20.99 -24.31
N ASP A 635 -50.74 -19.76 -24.59
CA ASP A 635 -51.11 -18.59 -23.79
C ASP A 635 -51.39 -17.40 -24.71
N ASP A 636 -52.43 -16.61 -24.41
CA ASP A 636 -53.10 -15.71 -25.35
C ASP A 636 -52.52 -14.28 -25.27
N THR A 637 -51.24 -14.13 -25.60
CA THR A 637 -50.55 -12.83 -25.63
C THR A 637 -50.92 -12.03 -26.89
N LYS A 638 -51.95 -11.20 -26.76
CA LYS A 638 -52.45 -10.28 -27.79
C LYS A 638 -51.35 -9.39 -28.38
N GLY A 639 -51.03 -9.54 -29.68
CA GLY A 639 -50.46 -8.46 -30.50
C GLY A 639 -49.44 -8.78 -31.60
N VAL A 640 -48.88 -9.99 -31.67
CA VAL A 640 -47.76 -10.31 -32.60
C VAL A 640 -48.21 -11.27 -33.73
N ARG A 641 -47.63 -11.12 -34.93
CA ARG A 641 -47.85 -11.99 -36.11
C ARG A 641 -47.28 -13.40 -35.89
N GLU A 642 -48.01 -14.44 -36.28
CA GLU A 642 -47.46 -15.81 -36.34
C GLU A 642 -46.52 -15.96 -37.55
N CYS A 643 -45.39 -16.64 -37.39
CA CYS A 643 -44.52 -16.96 -38.52
C CYS A 643 -45.21 -18.01 -39.39
N ASP A 644 -45.46 -17.68 -40.66
CA ASP A 644 -46.25 -18.51 -41.58
C ASP A 644 -45.39 -19.35 -42.56
N GLY A 645 -44.07 -19.20 -42.50
CA GLY A 645 -43.13 -19.90 -43.37
C GLY A 645 -42.89 -19.19 -44.70
N SER A 646 -43.43 -17.99 -44.91
CA SER A 646 -43.11 -17.14 -46.07
C SER A 646 -41.85 -16.28 -45.88
N GLU A 647 -41.20 -16.37 -44.71
CA GLU A 647 -39.98 -15.65 -44.37
C GLU A 647 -38.76 -16.10 -45.20
N ASP A 648 -38.15 -15.19 -45.98
CA ASP A 648 -36.97 -15.48 -46.81
C ASP A 648 -35.66 -14.94 -46.21
N ILE A 649 -34.79 -15.85 -45.78
CA ILE A 649 -33.47 -15.55 -45.20
C ILE A 649 -32.49 -14.94 -46.22
N HIS A 650 -32.66 -15.17 -47.53
CA HIS A 650 -31.81 -14.58 -48.56
C HIS A 650 -31.94 -13.05 -48.65
N THR A 651 -33.05 -12.49 -48.15
CA THR A 651 -33.31 -11.03 -48.14
C THR A 651 -32.61 -10.31 -46.99
N LEU A 652 -32.12 -11.02 -45.97
CA LEU A 652 -31.54 -10.42 -44.78
C LEU A 652 -30.15 -9.82 -45.05
N GLN A 653 -29.98 -8.54 -44.73
CA GLN A 653 -28.68 -7.89 -44.63
C GLN A 653 -28.32 -7.73 -43.14
N ASN A 654 -27.89 -8.82 -42.52
CA ASN A 654 -27.53 -8.86 -41.10
C ASN A 654 -26.18 -9.56 -40.86
N PRO A 655 -25.56 -9.38 -39.66
CA PRO A 655 -24.26 -9.97 -39.35
C PRO A 655 -24.22 -11.50 -39.35
N TYR A 656 -25.37 -12.17 -39.28
CA TYR A 656 -25.44 -13.63 -39.36
C TYR A 656 -25.00 -14.16 -40.73
N LEU A 657 -25.23 -13.42 -41.83
CA LEU A 657 -24.82 -13.82 -43.17
C LEU A 657 -23.45 -13.26 -43.61
N ASP A 658 -22.82 -12.38 -42.84
CA ASP A 658 -21.51 -11.82 -43.20
C ASP A 658 -20.39 -12.84 -42.96
N THR A 659 -19.69 -13.20 -44.04
CA THR A 659 -18.55 -14.13 -44.02
C THR A 659 -17.23 -13.48 -44.43
N SER A 660 -17.14 -12.15 -44.40
CA SER A 660 -15.93 -11.39 -44.76
C SER A 660 -14.83 -11.45 -43.69
N GLN A 661 -15.21 -11.50 -42.41
CA GLN A 661 -14.30 -11.41 -41.26
C GLN A 661 -14.47 -12.59 -40.27
N LEU A 662 -14.23 -13.82 -40.72
CA LEU A 662 -14.45 -15.05 -39.94
C LEU A 662 -13.36 -15.34 -38.87
N ARG A 663 -12.84 -14.31 -38.20
CA ARG A 663 -11.75 -14.40 -37.21
C ARG A 663 -12.16 -15.21 -35.97
N VAL A 664 -13.25 -14.84 -35.29
CA VAL A 664 -13.75 -15.54 -34.09
C VAL A 664 -14.51 -16.82 -34.45
N THR A 665 -15.33 -16.80 -35.50
CA THR A 665 -16.11 -17.96 -35.97
C THR A 665 -15.24 -19.18 -36.29
N ASN A 666 -14.01 -18.95 -36.78
CA ASN A 666 -13.02 -20.01 -37.00
C ASN A 666 -12.56 -20.70 -35.70
N MET A 667 -12.65 -20.05 -34.53
CA MET A 667 -12.33 -20.69 -33.26
C MET A 667 -13.39 -21.72 -32.85
N VAL A 668 -14.68 -21.42 -33.09
CA VAL A 668 -15.77 -22.39 -32.89
C VAL A 668 -15.63 -23.56 -33.86
N TYR A 669 -15.31 -23.29 -35.14
CA TYR A 669 -15.01 -24.31 -36.13
C TYR A 669 -13.87 -25.23 -35.69
N LYS A 670 -12.74 -24.67 -35.23
CA LYS A 670 -11.62 -25.45 -34.66
C LYS A 670 -12.04 -26.29 -33.45
N ALA A 671 -12.92 -25.78 -32.58
CA ALA A 671 -13.35 -26.50 -31.37
C ALA A 671 -14.19 -27.73 -31.71
N ALA A 672 -15.13 -27.60 -32.65
CA ALA A 672 -15.90 -28.73 -33.17
C ALA A 672 -15.00 -29.81 -33.80
N TYR A 673 -13.99 -29.40 -34.59
CA TYR A 673 -13.01 -30.34 -35.13
C TYR A 673 -12.11 -30.97 -34.06
N ALA A 674 -11.69 -30.24 -33.03
CA ALA A 674 -10.91 -30.79 -31.93
C ALA A 674 -11.67 -31.89 -31.17
N ILE A 675 -12.96 -31.66 -30.91
CA ILE A 675 -13.87 -32.67 -30.34
C ILE A 675 -14.02 -33.87 -31.29
N ALA A 676 -14.23 -33.64 -32.59
CA ALA A 676 -14.34 -34.72 -33.57
C ALA A 676 -13.06 -35.56 -33.66
N HIS A 677 -11.87 -34.94 -33.64
CA HIS A 677 -10.58 -35.64 -33.63
C HIS A 677 -10.34 -36.42 -32.33
N ALA A 678 -10.74 -35.90 -31.17
CA ALA A 678 -10.66 -36.62 -29.90
C ALA A 678 -11.61 -37.84 -29.86
N ILE A 679 -12.84 -37.72 -30.38
CA ILE A 679 -13.77 -38.85 -30.53
C ILE A 679 -13.20 -39.88 -31.52
N HIS A 680 -12.64 -39.42 -32.65
CA HIS A 680 -12.00 -40.30 -33.63
C HIS A 680 -10.86 -41.12 -32.99
N GLY A 681 -10.02 -40.50 -32.16
CA GLY A 681 -8.98 -41.18 -31.38
C GLY A 681 -9.49 -42.11 -30.27
N LEU A 682 -10.78 -42.11 -29.93
CA LEU A 682 -11.40 -43.08 -29.02
C LEU A 682 -12.01 -44.28 -29.75
N ILE A 683 -12.60 -44.08 -30.93
CA ILE A 683 -13.47 -45.08 -31.57
C ILE A 683 -12.92 -45.63 -32.89
N CYS A 684 -11.85 -45.05 -33.44
CA CYS A 684 -11.27 -45.44 -34.72
C CYS A 684 -9.84 -45.92 -34.58
N ASN A 685 -9.49 -46.98 -35.32
CA ASN A 685 -8.10 -47.39 -35.55
C ASN A 685 -7.80 -47.21 -37.04
N ASP A 686 -6.86 -46.31 -37.36
CA ASP A 686 -6.54 -45.77 -38.68
C ASP A 686 -7.74 -45.23 -39.49
N THR A 687 -8.58 -46.13 -40.02
CA THR A 687 -9.74 -45.80 -40.87
C THR A 687 -11.01 -46.59 -40.53
N GLN A 688 -10.94 -47.60 -39.65
CA GLN A 688 -12.10 -48.37 -39.21
C GLN A 688 -12.57 -47.87 -37.85
N CYS A 689 -13.84 -47.50 -37.75
CA CYS A 689 -14.46 -46.93 -36.55
C CYS A 689 -15.58 -47.82 -36.02
N ASP A 690 -15.52 -48.23 -34.75
CA ASP A 690 -16.61 -48.97 -34.10
C ASP A 690 -17.54 -48.02 -33.34
N LYS A 691 -18.78 -47.92 -33.82
CA LYS A 691 -19.83 -47.06 -33.25
C LYS A 691 -20.38 -47.58 -31.92
N ASN A 692 -20.05 -48.80 -31.52
CA ASN A 692 -20.53 -49.41 -30.27
C ASN A 692 -19.62 -49.11 -29.07
N ILE A 693 -18.43 -48.53 -29.29
CA ILE A 693 -17.49 -48.16 -28.23
C ILE A 693 -18.11 -47.05 -27.37
N LYS A 694 -18.42 -47.39 -26.11
CA LYS A 694 -18.83 -46.43 -25.07
C LYS A 694 -17.60 -45.92 -24.34
N PHE A 695 -17.54 -44.61 -24.14
CA PHE A 695 -16.45 -43.94 -23.44
C PHE A 695 -16.98 -42.96 -22.40
N THR A 696 -16.17 -42.72 -21.37
CA THR A 696 -16.46 -41.80 -20.28
C THR A 696 -15.96 -40.38 -20.59
N PRO A 697 -16.50 -39.33 -19.94
CA PRO A 697 -16.00 -37.97 -20.09
C PRO A 697 -14.50 -37.80 -19.82
N TRP A 698 -13.92 -38.61 -18.92
CA TRP A 698 -12.49 -38.56 -18.61
C TRP A 698 -11.61 -39.18 -19.71
N GLN A 699 -12.08 -40.21 -20.40
CA GLN A 699 -11.40 -40.76 -21.59
C GLN A 699 -11.39 -39.73 -22.74
N MET A 700 -12.51 -39.04 -22.95
CA MET A 700 -12.62 -37.92 -23.90
C MET A 700 -11.69 -36.76 -23.54
N LEU A 701 -11.63 -36.38 -22.26
CA LEU A 701 -10.70 -35.37 -21.73
C LEU A 701 -9.23 -35.72 -22.02
N ASN A 702 -8.85 -36.99 -21.93
CA ASN A 702 -7.47 -37.40 -22.22
C ASN A 702 -7.16 -37.40 -23.72
N GLN A 703 -8.10 -37.81 -24.59
CA GLN A 703 -7.88 -37.72 -26.03
C GLN A 703 -7.84 -36.27 -26.54
N LEU A 704 -8.61 -35.35 -25.93
CA LEU A 704 -8.52 -33.91 -26.24
C LEU A 704 -7.10 -33.34 -26.03
N LYS A 705 -6.32 -33.86 -25.07
CA LYS A 705 -4.91 -33.45 -24.84
C LYS A 705 -3.96 -33.92 -25.95
N LEU A 706 -4.34 -34.93 -26.73
CA LEU A 706 -3.52 -35.53 -27.79
C LEU A 706 -3.85 -34.97 -29.18
N VAL A 707 -4.85 -34.09 -29.29
CA VAL A 707 -5.29 -33.47 -30.54
C VAL A 707 -4.19 -32.57 -31.11
N ASN A 708 -3.65 -32.94 -32.27
CA ASN A 708 -2.69 -32.16 -33.04
C ASN A 708 -2.95 -32.40 -34.54
N PHE A 709 -3.61 -31.47 -35.22
CA PHE A 709 -3.98 -31.59 -36.63
C PHE A 709 -3.89 -30.25 -37.36
N THR A 710 -3.98 -30.28 -38.69
CA THR A 710 -4.13 -29.08 -39.51
C THR A 710 -5.47 -29.14 -40.23
N THR A 711 -6.27 -28.09 -40.07
CA THR A 711 -7.54 -27.92 -40.81
C THR A 711 -7.29 -27.87 -42.33
N LYS A 712 -8.32 -28.16 -43.14
CA LYS A 712 -8.23 -28.05 -44.61
C LYS A 712 -7.80 -26.65 -45.10
N ASN A 713 -7.95 -25.62 -44.27
CA ASN A 713 -7.62 -24.23 -44.59
C ASN A 713 -6.23 -23.81 -44.06
N GLY A 714 -5.37 -24.78 -43.69
CA GLY A 714 -3.97 -24.55 -43.30
C GLY A 714 -3.73 -24.17 -41.83
N PHE A 715 -4.77 -23.97 -41.02
CA PHE A 715 -4.60 -23.65 -39.60
C PHE A 715 -4.29 -24.91 -38.79
N LYS A 716 -3.15 -24.91 -38.11
CA LYS A 716 -2.79 -25.91 -37.09
C LYS A 716 -3.65 -25.73 -35.83
N VAL A 717 -4.04 -26.84 -35.22
CA VAL A 717 -4.80 -26.92 -33.97
C VAL A 717 -4.10 -27.93 -33.07
N SER A 718 -3.66 -27.46 -31.90
CA SER A 718 -3.03 -28.23 -30.84
C SER A 718 -3.17 -27.46 -29.52
N PHE A 719 -3.22 -28.17 -28.40
CA PHE A 719 -3.26 -27.56 -27.06
C PHE A 719 -1.95 -27.80 -26.30
N ASP A 720 -1.56 -26.86 -25.47
CA ASP A 720 -0.46 -27.00 -24.51
C ASP A 720 -0.91 -27.71 -23.21
N SER A 721 -0.03 -27.76 -22.20
CA SER A 721 -0.36 -28.33 -20.89
C SER A 721 -1.52 -27.61 -20.17
N ASN A 722 -1.75 -26.33 -20.49
CA ASN A 722 -2.79 -25.48 -19.94
C ASN A 722 -4.09 -25.53 -20.78
N GLY A 723 -4.15 -26.39 -21.80
CA GLY A 723 -5.31 -26.48 -22.69
C GLY A 723 -5.46 -25.30 -23.65
N ASP A 724 -4.39 -24.52 -23.83
CA ASP A 724 -4.33 -23.30 -24.62
C ASP A 724 -3.67 -23.54 -25.98
N PRO A 725 -4.09 -22.82 -27.04
CA PRO A 725 -3.44 -22.88 -28.34
C PRO A 725 -2.24 -21.91 -28.39
N PRO A 726 -1.25 -22.14 -29.27
CA PRO A 726 -0.13 -21.22 -29.48
C PRO A 726 -0.61 -19.79 -29.80
N ALA A 727 -0.11 -18.80 -29.06
CA ALA A 727 -0.55 -17.41 -29.22
C ALA A 727 0.22 -16.72 -30.37
N ILE A 728 -0.48 -16.57 -31.50
CA ILE A 728 -0.03 -15.87 -32.71
C ILE A 728 -1.03 -14.76 -32.98
N TYR A 729 -0.55 -13.51 -33.10
CA TYR A 729 -1.38 -12.34 -33.40
C TYR A 729 -0.81 -11.53 -34.56
N GLU A 730 -1.71 -10.92 -35.32
CA GLU A 730 -1.39 -9.87 -36.30
C GLU A 730 -1.40 -8.52 -35.58
N LEU A 731 -0.41 -7.68 -35.83
CA LEU A 731 -0.39 -6.30 -35.33
C LEU A 731 -1.09 -5.40 -36.33
N ILE A 732 -2.28 -4.92 -35.94
CA ILE A 732 -3.15 -4.08 -36.75
C ILE A 732 -2.91 -2.62 -36.39
N ASN A 733 -2.80 -1.75 -37.38
CA ASN A 733 -2.81 -0.30 -37.24
C ASN A 733 -3.89 0.29 -38.16
N TRP A 734 -4.71 1.20 -37.64
CA TRP A 734 -5.81 1.82 -38.40
C TRP A 734 -5.26 2.98 -39.22
N GLN A 735 -5.28 2.85 -40.55
CA GLN A 735 -4.67 3.83 -41.46
C GLN A 735 -5.70 4.37 -42.45
N PHE A 736 -5.56 5.65 -42.80
CA PHE A 736 -6.37 6.26 -43.87
C PHE A 736 -5.86 5.79 -45.23
N LYS A 737 -6.78 5.36 -46.08
CA LYS A 737 -6.59 5.18 -47.52
C LYS A 737 -6.55 6.54 -48.23
N ASN A 738 -6.05 6.51 -49.47
CA ASN A 738 -5.99 7.69 -50.34
C ASN A 738 -7.37 8.30 -50.68
N ASP A 739 -8.45 7.55 -50.47
CA ASP A 739 -9.85 8.00 -50.62
C ASP A 739 -10.45 8.61 -49.35
N GLY A 740 -9.69 8.66 -48.24
CA GLY A 740 -10.13 9.18 -46.95
C GLY A 740 -10.86 8.18 -46.05
N THR A 741 -11.07 6.93 -46.48
CA THR A 741 -11.64 5.87 -45.64
C THR A 741 -10.58 5.24 -44.72
N LEU A 742 -10.98 4.76 -43.53
CA LEU A 742 -10.09 4.00 -42.65
C LEU A 742 -10.10 2.52 -43.01
N ASP A 743 -8.94 1.87 -42.88
CA ASP A 743 -8.79 0.41 -43.04
C ASP A 743 -7.84 -0.18 -41.99
N PHE A 744 -7.99 -1.49 -41.76
CA PHE A 744 -7.14 -2.29 -40.89
C PHE A 744 -5.88 -2.73 -41.64
N VAL A 745 -4.74 -2.10 -41.35
CA VAL A 745 -3.45 -2.46 -41.97
C VAL A 745 -2.61 -3.29 -41.02
N THR A 746 -2.27 -4.51 -41.43
CA THR A 746 -1.32 -5.35 -40.68
C THR A 746 0.11 -4.80 -40.86
N VAL A 747 0.65 -4.15 -39.83
CA VAL A 747 1.98 -3.50 -39.85
C VAL A 747 3.09 -4.35 -39.22
N GLY A 748 2.73 -5.47 -38.61
CA GLY A 748 3.65 -6.42 -37.98
C GLY A 748 2.96 -7.70 -37.50
N GLN A 749 3.72 -8.53 -36.79
CA GLN A 749 3.25 -9.80 -36.23
C GLN A 749 3.87 -10.03 -34.85
N TYR A 750 3.12 -10.67 -33.97
CA TYR A 750 3.59 -11.22 -32.70
C TYR A 750 3.43 -12.74 -32.69
N ASP A 751 4.50 -13.46 -32.33
CA ASP A 751 4.54 -14.91 -32.29
C ASP A 751 5.21 -15.37 -30.98
N SER A 752 4.39 -15.81 -30.02
CA SER A 752 4.85 -16.26 -28.69
C SER A 752 5.69 -17.53 -28.71
N SER A 753 5.75 -18.25 -29.84
CA SER A 753 6.57 -19.46 -29.97
C SER A 753 8.04 -19.18 -30.28
N ARG A 754 8.42 -17.91 -30.48
CA ARG A 754 9.79 -17.49 -30.84
C ARG A 754 10.65 -17.14 -29.62
N PRO A 755 12.00 -17.17 -29.76
CA PRO A 755 12.91 -16.78 -28.69
C PRO A 755 12.72 -15.33 -28.23
N ARG A 756 13.05 -15.06 -26.96
CA ARG A 756 12.92 -13.73 -26.35
C ARG A 756 13.76 -12.68 -27.07
N GLY A 757 13.11 -11.60 -27.49
CA GLY A 757 13.67 -10.54 -28.33
C GLY A 757 13.41 -10.73 -29.84
N GLN A 758 12.79 -11.84 -30.26
CA GLN A 758 12.45 -12.13 -31.66
C GLN A 758 10.94 -12.41 -31.87
N GLU A 759 10.11 -12.29 -30.83
CA GLU A 759 8.66 -12.51 -30.91
C GLU A 759 7.95 -11.41 -31.72
N PHE A 760 8.53 -10.22 -31.77
CA PHE A 760 8.02 -9.07 -32.52
C PHE A 760 8.73 -8.93 -33.87
N LYS A 761 7.93 -8.88 -34.95
CA LYS A 761 8.39 -8.46 -36.28
C LYS A 761 7.57 -7.27 -36.76
N MET A 762 8.23 -6.16 -37.08
CA MET A 762 7.58 -4.86 -37.28
C MET A 762 8.14 -4.13 -38.51
N SER A 763 7.25 -3.54 -39.31
CA SER A 763 7.62 -2.57 -40.35
C SER A 763 7.65 -1.15 -39.77
N ARG A 764 8.49 -0.26 -40.32
CA ARG A 764 8.72 1.09 -39.76
C ARG A 764 7.65 2.14 -40.11
N ASN A 765 6.61 1.77 -40.86
CA ASN A 765 5.56 2.70 -41.32
C ASN A 765 4.33 2.66 -40.39
N ILE A 766 4.49 3.15 -39.17
CA ILE A 766 3.39 3.30 -38.20
C ILE A 766 2.96 4.76 -38.14
N SER A 767 1.66 5.03 -38.19
CA SER A 767 1.10 6.36 -37.96
C SER A 767 0.87 6.59 -36.45
N TRP A 768 1.39 7.70 -35.93
CA TRP A 768 1.25 8.11 -34.54
C TRP A 768 0.40 9.37 -34.38
N VAL A 769 -0.18 9.52 -33.18
CA VAL A 769 -0.74 10.79 -32.72
C VAL A 769 0.38 11.78 -32.32
N GLY A 770 0.75 12.70 -33.22
CA GLY A 770 1.39 13.97 -32.83
C GLY A 770 2.92 14.05 -32.62
N GLY A 771 3.46 13.71 -31.40
CA GLY A 771 4.68 14.36 -30.78
C GLY A 771 5.66 13.55 -29.84
N GLN A 772 6.20 14.18 -28.76
CA GLN A 772 7.57 13.95 -28.16
C GLN A 772 7.67 13.66 -26.61
N LYS A 773 8.88 13.74 -25.95
CA LYS A 773 9.25 13.25 -24.57
C LYS A 773 10.40 14.08 -23.89
N GLU A 774 10.53 14.14 -22.54
CA GLU A 774 11.59 14.94 -21.80
C GLU A 774 11.87 14.53 -20.28
N VAL A 775 12.72 15.25 -19.49
CA VAL A 775 13.34 14.85 -18.15
C VAL A 775 13.51 16.03 -17.12
N CYS A 776 13.87 15.81 -15.82
CA CYS A 776 13.83 16.78 -14.66
C CYS A 776 14.98 16.67 -13.57
N MET A 777 15.22 17.68 -12.69
CA MET A 777 16.14 17.70 -11.48
C MET A 777 15.85 18.86 -10.45
N ASP A 778 16.58 19.03 -9.30
CA ASP A 778 16.52 20.24 -8.38
C ASP A 778 17.88 20.74 -7.82
N PHE A 779 18.14 22.06 -7.90
CA PHE A 779 19.39 22.74 -7.53
C PHE A 779 19.30 23.72 -6.34
N ARG A 780 18.10 24.02 -5.81
CA ARG A 780 17.93 25.12 -4.84
C ARG A 780 18.41 24.77 -3.43
N GLU A 781 18.09 23.58 -2.94
CA GLU A 781 18.45 23.14 -1.59
C GLU A 781 19.98 23.02 -1.42
N LEU A 782 20.70 22.67 -2.49
CA LEU A 782 22.17 22.65 -2.52
C LEU A 782 22.79 24.03 -2.21
N ARG A 783 22.14 25.13 -2.63
CA ARG A 783 22.55 26.50 -2.30
C ARG A 783 22.34 26.83 -0.82
N PHE A 784 21.34 26.24 -0.16
CA PHE A 784 21.14 26.39 1.29
C PHE A 784 22.22 25.66 2.08
N ALA A 785 22.61 24.45 1.66
CA ALA A 785 23.77 23.74 2.23
C ALA A 785 25.07 24.56 2.11
N ARG A 786 25.35 25.15 0.94
CA ARG A 786 26.50 26.07 0.77
C ARG A 786 26.42 27.32 1.65
N ALA A 787 25.22 27.84 1.92
CA ALA A 787 25.05 28.99 2.82
C ALA A 787 25.39 28.67 4.28
N MET A 788 25.07 27.47 4.76
CA MET A 788 25.53 27.00 6.08
C MET A 788 27.06 26.95 6.14
N GLN A 789 27.72 26.37 5.13
CA GLN A 789 29.17 26.30 5.03
C GLN A 789 29.81 27.70 5.02
N PHE A 790 29.30 28.62 4.20
CA PHE A 790 29.76 30.02 4.16
C PHE A 790 29.62 30.72 5.51
N SER A 791 28.48 30.55 6.19
CA SER A 791 28.23 31.17 7.49
C SER A 791 29.23 30.70 8.55
N ILE A 792 29.52 29.41 8.57
CA ILE A 792 30.50 28.82 9.50
C ILE A 792 31.93 29.28 9.16
N HIS A 793 32.27 29.37 7.87
CA HIS A 793 33.54 29.93 7.43
C HIS A 793 33.72 31.40 7.88
N GLU A 794 32.68 32.25 7.77
CA GLU A 794 32.74 33.62 8.31
C GLU A 794 32.87 33.65 9.84
N ILE A 795 32.09 32.84 10.57
CA ILE A 795 32.15 32.77 12.04
C ILE A 795 33.55 32.37 12.50
N ASN A 796 34.14 31.34 11.88
CA ASN A 796 35.47 30.83 12.22
C ASN A 796 36.61 31.82 11.91
N ASN A 797 36.36 32.84 11.08
CA ASN A 797 37.34 33.88 10.72
C ASN A 797 37.13 35.20 11.51
N ARG A 798 36.18 35.22 12.45
CA ARG A 798 35.93 36.37 13.33
C ARG A 798 36.68 36.22 14.66
N THR A 799 36.90 37.37 15.31
CA THR A 799 37.60 37.45 16.61
C THR A 799 36.69 37.91 17.75
N ASP A 800 35.46 38.34 17.44
CA ASP A 800 34.47 38.81 18.41
C ASP A 800 33.43 37.74 18.78
N ILE A 801 33.20 36.76 17.90
CA ILE A 801 32.39 35.56 18.17
C ILE A 801 33.29 34.33 18.17
N LEU A 802 33.18 33.51 19.23
CA LEU A 802 33.97 32.29 19.46
C LEU A 802 35.52 32.44 19.25
N PRO A 803 36.19 33.51 19.72
CA PRO A 803 37.64 33.66 19.53
C PRO A 803 38.45 32.43 19.97
N GLY A 804 39.23 31.88 19.03
CA GLY A 804 40.09 30.71 19.26
C GLY A 804 39.37 29.36 19.23
N ILE A 805 38.08 29.31 18.87
CA ILE A 805 37.28 28.09 18.72
C ILE A 805 36.67 28.06 17.31
N MET A 806 36.88 26.96 16.59
CA MET A 806 36.30 26.76 15.26
C MET A 806 35.10 25.81 15.33
N LEU A 807 34.01 26.17 14.64
CA LEU A 807 32.85 25.31 14.45
C LEU A 807 33.06 24.39 13.23
N GLY A 808 32.76 23.11 13.41
CA GLY A 808 32.62 22.13 12.32
C GLY A 808 31.17 21.98 11.85
N TYR A 809 30.94 21.16 10.81
CA TYR A 809 29.61 20.82 10.33
C TYR A 809 29.55 19.42 9.71
N GLN A 810 28.33 18.88 9.62
CA GLN A 810 27.99 17.68 8.85
C GLN A 810 26.72 17.99 8.06
N ILE A 811 26.61 17.48 6.82
CA ILE A 811 25.48 17.75 5.92
C ILE A 811 25.05 16.42 5.28
N HIS A 812 23.75 16.10 5.38
CA HIS A 812 23.16 14.90 4.79
C HIS A 812 21.95 15.29 3.95
N ASP A 813 21.77 14.62 2.80
CA ASP A 813 20.53 14.70 2.03
C ASP A 813 19.48 13.75 2.63
N SER A 814 18.27 14.28 2.86
CA SER A 814 17.10 13.52 3.29
C SER A 814 16.23 13.05 2.13
N CYS A 815 16.48 13.55 0.91
CA CYS A 815 15.61 13.46 -0.26
C CYS A 815 14.17 13.94 0.01
N SER A 816 13.97 14.87 0.96
CA SER A 816 12.65 15.26 1.50
C SER A 816 11.84 14.09 2.09
N SER A 817 12.51 13.02 2.55
CA SER A 817 11.91 11.77 3.00
C SER A 817 11.90 11.65 4.53
N VAL A 818 10.74 11.33 5.12
CA VAL A 818 10.56 11.23 6.58
C VAL A 818 11.44 10.13 7.22
N PRO A 819 11.49 8.88 6.72
CA PRO A 819 12.37 7.85 7.28
C PRO A 819 13.85 8.23 7.25
N MET A 820 14.29 8.88 6.16
CA MET A 820 15.70 9.31 6.03
C MET A 820 16.01 10.48 6.99
N SER A 821 15.07 11.42 7.15
CA SER A 821 15.19 12.53 8.11
C SER A 821 15.32 12.03 9.56
N ILE A 822 14.56 10.99 9.93
CA ILE A 822 14.66 10.34 11.25
C ILE A 822 16.02 9.65 11.41
N LYS A 823 16.48 8.90 10.40
CA LYS A 823 17.80 8.25 10.41
C LYS A 823 18.93 9.27 10.64
N VAL A 824 18.92 10.37 9.90
CA VAL A 824 19.91 11.46 10.04
C VAL A 824 19.82 12.11 11.42
N ALA A 825 18.62 12.34 11.96
CA ALA A 825 18.44 12.85 13.32
C ALA A 825 19.07 11.92 14.39
N PHE A 826 18.99 10.59 14.22
CA PHE A 826 19.67 9.64 15.10
C PHE A 826 21.20 9.61 14.91
N GLN A 827 21.73 9.78 13.69
CA GLN A 827 23.17 9.91 13.47
C GLN A 827 23.73 11.13 14.22
N PHE A 828 23.02 12.25 14.15
CA PHE A 828 23.35 13.47 14.90
C PHE A 828 23.19 13.33 16.42
N ALA A 829 22.24 12.52 16.90
CA ALA A 829 22.01 12.32 18.34
C ALA A 829 22.97 11.31 19.00
N ASN A 830 23.41 10.29 18.26
CA ASN A 830 24.23 9.18 18.77
C ASN A 830 25.71 9.24 18.35
N GLY A 831 26.09 10.16 17.46
CA GLY A 831 27.49 10.35 17.04
C GLY A 831 28.09 9.17 16.27
N VAL A 832 27.25 8.32 15.67
CA VAL A 832 27.71 7.20 14.86
C VAL A 832 28.21 7.75 13.51
N GLU A 833 29.52 7.92 13.41
CA GLU A 833 30.17 8.48 12.22
C GLU A 833 29.87 7.67 10.95
N ALA A 834 29.45 8.39 9.91
CA ALA A 834 29.47 7.92 8.53
C ALA A 834 29.79 9.10 7.59
N VAL A 835 31.04 9.57 7.66
CA VAL A 835 31.75 10.41 6.66
C VAL A 835 31.25 11.85 6.48
N PHE A 836 31.99 12.84 6.98
CA PHE A 836 32.96 13.61 6.18
C PHE A 836 33.82 14.49 7.11
N ASN A 837 35.14 14.46 6.98
CA ASN A 837 36.07 15.18 7.87
C ASN A 837 37.09 15.95 7.03
N ASP A 838 36.97 17.28 6.95
CA ASP A 838 37.89 18.17 6.19
C ASP A 838 38.77 19.02 7.12
N THR A 839 38.81 18.69 8.42
CA THR A 839 39.66 19.32 9.44
C THR A 839 40.11 18.29 10.49
N ASP A 840 41.41 18.06 10.64
CA ASP A 840 42.04 17.14 11.62
C ASP A 840 41.86 17.55 13.11
N SER A 841 40.81 18.29 13.47
CA SER A 841 40.65 18.94 14.77
C SER A 841 39.31 18.71 15.50
N CYS A 842 38.38 17.94 14.94
CA CYS A 842 37.06 17.69 15.53
C CYS A 842 36.86 16.20 15.91
N SER A 843 37.76 15.65 16.73
CA SER A 843 37.85 14.19 16.97
C SER A 843 37.10 13.64 18.20
N GLU A 844 36.34 14.44 18.97
CA GLU A 844 35.77 14.01 20.26
C GLU A 844 34.35 14.57 20.60
N SER A 845 33.37 14.53 19.67
CA SER A 845 31.96 14.75 20.05
C SER A 845 31.00 13.73 19.43
N ALA A 846 30.54 12.79 20.24
CA ALA A 846 29.60 11.72 19.86
C ALA A 846 28.11 12.17 19.86
N ALA A 847 27.86 13.47 19.73
CA ALA A 847 26.55 14.05 19.42
C ALA A 847 26.77 15.48 18.92
N VAL A 848 25.92 15.99 18.02
CA VAL A 848 25.96 17.40 17.63
C VAL A 848 25.20 18.24 18.68
N PRO A 849 25.71 19.43 19.06
CA PRO A 849 25.07 20.26 20.08
C PRO A 849 23.77 20.93 19.58
N ALA A 850 23.62 21.11 18.27
CA ALA A 850 22.43 21.67 17.63
C ALA A 850 22.35 21.25 16.16
N ILE A 851 21.15 21.28 15.57
CA ILE A 851 20.89 20.89 14.17
C ILE A 851 20.20 22.03 13.44
N ILE A 852 20.73 22.45 12.28
CA ILE A 852 19.95 23.26 11.33
C ILE A 852 19.00 22.32 10.59
N GLY A 853 17.71 22.44 10.91
CA GLY A 853 16.70 21.46 10.51
C GLY A 853 16.18 21.63 9.08
N GLU A 854 15.52 20.57 8.64
CA GLU A 854 14.79 20.40 7.37
C GLU A 854 14.01 21.63 6.89
N SER A 855 14.01 21.82 5.56
CA SER A 855 13.31 22.92 4.88
C SER A 855 11.78 22.73 4.90
N ALA A 856 11.31 21.48 4.83
CA ALA A 856 9.89 21.17 4.82
C ALA A 856 9.33 20.87 6.23
N SER A 857 8.08 21.27 6.48
CA SER A 857 7.45 21.11 7.81
C SER A 857 7.23 19.63 8.21
N THR A 858 6.76 18.78 7.29
CA THR A 858 6.48 17.35 7.56
C THR A 858 7.71 16.55 8.05
N PRO A 859 8.88 16.58 7.37
CA PRO A 859 10.08 15.93 7.91
C PRO A 859 10.63 16.65 9.16
N SER A 860 10.54 17.99 9.24
CA SER A 860 10.91 18.74 10.45
C SER A 860 10.15 18.31 11.71
N ILE A 861 8.84 18.03 11.62
CA ILE A 861 8.02 17.51 12.73
C ILE A 861 8.54 16.15 13.23
N SER A 862 8.94 15.29 12.29
CA SER A 862 9.42 13.94 12.60
C SER A 862 10.79 13.95 13.28
N MET A 863 11.69 14.82 12.82
CA MET A 863 12.96 15.11 13.50
C MET A 863 12.72 15.70 14.90
N ALA A 864 11.83 16.71 15.03
CA ALA A 864 11.63 17.44 16.28
C ALA A 864 11.09 16.56 17.42
N ARG A 865 10.21 15.60 17.11
CA ARG A 865 9.72 14.60 18.09
C ARG A 865 10.82 13.65 18.56
N THR A 866 11.81 13.40 17.71
CA THR A 866 12.92 12.48 18.00
C THR A 866 13.98 13.21 18.83
N LEU A 867 14.46 14.36 18.32
CA LEU A 867 15.51 15.19 18.93
C LEU A 867 15.07 15.80 20.27
N GLY A 868 13.78 16.13 20.41
CA GLY A 868 13.22 16.65 21.66
C GLY A 868 13.29 15.69 22.84
N LEU A 869 13.37 14.37 22.60
CA LEU A 869 13.58 13.36 23.66
C LEU A 869 15.02 13.33 24.17
N PHE A 870 15.98 13.70 23.31
CA PHE A 870 17.41 13.82 23.65
C PHE A 870 17.80 15.25 24.04
N GLY A 871 16.84 16.18 24.02
CA GLY A 871 17.04 17.60 24.29
C GLY A 871 17.88 18.33 23.24
N ILE A 872 18.05 17.79 22.04
CA ILE A 872 18.88 18.42 20.99
C ILE A 872 18.07 19.51 20.27
N PRO A 873 18.53 20.78 20.25
CA PRO A 873 17.82 21.86 19.59
C PRO A 873 17.87 21.72 18.06
N GLN A 874 16.69 21.72 17.45
CA GLN A 874 16.51 21.78 15.99
C GLN A 874 16.11 23.20 15.61
N VAL A 875 16.97 23.92 14.91
CA VAL A 875 16.69 25.25 14.35
C VAL A 875 16.33 25.11 12.87
N SER A 876 15.05 24.98 12.52
CA SER A 876 14.67 24.97 11.09
C SER A 876 14.72 26.38 10.50
N HIS A 877 15.27 26.48 9.30
CA HIS A 877 15.37 27.74 8.57
C HIS A 877 14.13 28.04 7.70
N TYR A 878 13.24 27.05 7.49
CA TYR A 878 12.10 27.18 6.57
C TYR A 878 10.81 26.41 6.96
N ALA A 879 10.80 25.59 8.02
CA ALA A 879 9.59 24.93 8.50
C ALA A 879 8.64 25.89 9.26
N THR A 880 7.69 26.47 8.53
CA THR A 880 6.80 27.54 9.03
C THR A 880 5.57 27.05 9.83
N CYS A 881 5.23 25.76 9.80
CA CYS A 881 3.98 25.22 10.36
C CYS A 881 3.64 25.79 11.74
N SER A 882 2.41 26.28 11.92
CA SER A 882 1.92 26.73 13.23
C SER A 882 1.95 25.62 14.28
N CYS A 883 1.78 24.36 13.86
CA CYS A 883 1.87 23.17 14.71
C CYS A 883 3.21 23.02 15.47
N LEU A 884 4.33 23.41 14.86
CA LEU A 884 5.68 23.32 15.45
C LEU A 884 5.92 24.34 16.59
N SER A 885 4.93 25.20 16.89
CA SER A 885 5.00 26.19 17.97
C SER A 885 4.57 25.62 19.33
N ASP A 886 3.97 24.42 19.37
CA ASP A 886 3.57 23.76 20.61
C ASP A 886 4.81 23.24 21.36
N LYS A 887 5.22 23.96 22.41
CA LYS A 887 6.38 23.61 23.24
C LYS A 887 6.17 22.43 24.18
N HIS A 888 4.94 21.92 24.35
CA HIS A 888 4.71 20.65 25.03
C HIS A 888 4.99 19.45 24.11
N GLN A 889 4.70 19.59 22.81
CA GLN A 889 5.01 18.55 21.80
C GLN A 889 6.42 18.66 21.22
N TYR A 890 6.95 19.88 21.08
CA TYR A 890 8.22 20.17 20.41
C TYR A 890 9.11 21.10 21.27
N PRO A 891 9.51 20.69 22.48
CA PRO A 891 10.22 21.54 23.43
C PRO A 891 11.52 22.14 22.83
N ALA A 892 12.33 21.30 22.19
CA ALA A 892 13.62 21.67 21.59
C ALA A 892 13.53 22.20 20.13
N PHE A 893 12.33 22.44 19.58
CA PHE A 893 12.21 22.99 18.23
C PHE A 893 12.27 24.52 18.22
N PHE A 894 13.12 25.07 17.36
CA PHE A 894 13.29 26.50 17.09
C PHE A 894 13.26 26.76 15.59
N ARG A 895 13.09 28.02 15.20
CA ARG A 895 13.17 28.44 13.79
C ARG A 895 13.56 29.89 13.64
N THR A 896 14.26 30.20 12.56
CA THR A 896 14.62 31.59 12.18
C THR A 896 13.59 32.23 11.26
N ILE A 897 12.69 31.44 10.68
CA ILE A 897 11.53 31.91 9.91
C ILE A 897 10.30 32.15 10.82
N PRO A 898 9.43 33.15 10.55
CA PRO A 898 8.17 33.32 11.27
C PRO A 898 7.20 32.15 11.10
N SER A 899 6.21 32.04 12.00
CA SER A 899 5.14 31.05 11.87
C SER A 899 4.10 31.43 10.81
N ASP A 900 3.56 30.42 10.11
CA ASP A 900 2.35 30.52 9.29
C ASP A 900 1.19 31.18 10.04
N GLN A 901 1.09 31.03 11.36
CA GLN A 901 0.02 31.66 12.15
C GLN A 901 0.00 33.19 11.99
N HIS A 902 1.17 33.83 11.94
CA HIS A 902 1.28 35.28 11.77
C HIS A 902 1.01 35.69 10.33
N GLN A 903 1.51 34.93 9.35
CA GLN A 903 1.26 35.19 7.94
C GLN A 903 -0.24 35.02 7.61
N ALA A 904 -0.86 33.93 8.06
CA ALA A 904 -2.29 33.67 7.92
C ALA A 904 -3.16 34.83 8.45
N ALA A 905 -2.84 35.36 9.65
CA ALA A 905 -3.51 36.52 10.21
C ALA A 905 -3.28 37.81 9.39
N ALA A 906 -2.05 38.03 8.89
CA ALA A 906 -1.73 39.16 8.03
C ALA A 906 -2.46 39.09 6.68
N LEU A 907 -2.51 37.91 6.05
CA LEU A 907 -3.24 37.67 4.81
C LEU A 907 -4.75 37.89 4.99
N ALA A 908 -5.35 37.40 6.08
CA ALA A 908 -6.77 37.64 6.36
C ALA A 908 -7.09 39.13 6.55
N ARG A 909 -6.24 39.87 7.28
CA ARG A 909 -6.38 41.32 7.43
C ARG A 909 -6.17 42.09 6.12
N MET A 910 -5.24 41.63 5.27
CA MET A 910 -5.03 42.21 3.94
C MET A 910 -6.25 42.00 3.04
N VAL A 911 -6.83 40.79 3.04
CA VAL A 911 -8.07 40.46 2.31
C VAL A 911 -9.21 41.39 2.74
N LYS A 912 -9.40 41.59 4.05
CA LYS A 912 -10.37 42.53 4.60
C LYS A 912 -10.08 43.99 4.24
N HIS A 913 -8.81 44.43 4.28
CA HIS A 913 -8.42 45.80 3.98
C HIS A 913 -8.79 46.21 2.55
N PHE A 914 -8.61 45.32 1.58
CA PHE A 914 -9.03 45.53 0.19
C PHE A 914 -10.55 45.30 -0.06
N GLY A 915 -11.34 45.04 0.99
CA GLY A 915 -12.78 44.83 0.89
C GLY A 915 -13.19 43.49 0.25
N TRP A 916 -12.26 42.53 0.13
CA TRP A 916 -12.55 41.24 -0.48
C TRP A 916 -13.25 40.31 0.53
N THR A 917 -14.55 40.12 0.36
CA THR A 917 -15.38 39.28 1.26
C THR A 917 -15.68 37.89 0.71
N TRP A 918 -15.28 37.58 -0.54
CA TRP A 918 -15.57 36.32 -1.21
C TRP A 918 -14.33 35.80 -1.94
N ILE A 919 -13.73 34.72 -1.42
CA ILE A 919 -12.42 34.21 -1.86
C ILE A 919 -12.43 32.70 -2.14
N GLY A 920 -11.49 32.26 -2.99
CA GLY A 920 -11.10 30.86 -3.11
C GLY A 920 -9.91 30.52 -2.22
N ALA A 921 -9.79 29.25 -1.80
CA ALA A 921 -8.67 28.76 -1.02
C ALA A 921 -8.05 27.49 -1.64
N VAL A 922 -6.73 27.45 -1.74
CA VAL A 922 -5.97 26.31 -2.27
C VAL A 922 -4.77 26.01 -1.37
N ARG A 923 -4.44 24.74 -1.17
CA ARG A 923 -3.30 24.33 -0.34
C ARG A 923 -2.57 23.08 -0.82
N SER A 924 -1.30 22.95 -0.42
CA SER A 924 -0.60 21.66 -0.48
C SER A 924 -1.25 20.67 0.50
N ASP A 925 -1.43 19.44 0.07
CA ASP A 925 -1.89 18.32 0.91
C ASP A 925 -0.71 17.72 1.70
N SER A 926 -0.17 18.54 2.59
CA SER A 926 0.99 18.29 3.47
C SER A 926 0.79 19.04 4.79
N ASP A 927 1.62 18.82 5.81
CA ASP A 927 1.47 19.54 7.09
C ASP A 927 1.58 21.05 6.91
N TYR A 928 2.51 21.53 6.07
CA TYR A 928 2.62 22.96 5.76
C TYR A 928 1.30 23.52 5.20
N GLY A 929 0.80 22.98 4.09
CA GLY A 929 -0.39 23.54 3.44
C GLY A 929 -1.66 23.35 4.28
N ASN A 930 -1.83 22.20 4.94
CA ASN A 930 -3.00 21.91 5.77
C ASN A 930 -3.08 22.80 7.03
N TYR A 931 -1.99 22.93 7.81
CA TYR A 931 -2.01 23.78 9.02
C TYR A 931 -1.95 25.28 8.68
N GLY A 932 -1.22 25.68 7.64
CA GLY A 932 -1.20 27.07 7.16
C GLY A 932 -2.57 27.55 6.71
N MET A 933 -3.25 26.77 5.84
CA MET A 933 -4.60 27.10 5.42
C MET A 933 -5.62 27.01 6.56
N ALA A 934 -5.55 26.02 7.46
CA ALA A 934 -6.44 25.97 8.63
C ALA A 934 -6.30 27.23 9.52
N SER A 935 -5.07 27.72 9.70
CA SER A 935 -4.80 28.97 10.41
C SER A 935 -5.40 30.18 9.68
N PHE A 936 -5.29 30.22 8.35
CA PHE A 936 -5.88 31.28 7.52
C PHE A 936 -7.41 31.26 7.55
N LEU A 937 -8.06 30.11 7.34
CA LEU A 937 -9.53 30.00 7.33
C LEU A 937 -10.13 30.47 8.66
N LYS A 938 -9.49 30.12 9.79
CA LYS A 938 -9.89 30.59 11.13
C LYS A 938 -9.79 32.12 11.26
N ALA A 939 -8.71 32.73 10.75
CA ALA A 939 -8.55 34.19 10.77
C ALA A 939 -9.54 34.88 9.82
N ALA A 940 -9.73 34.34 8.61
CA ALA A 940 -10.67 34.85 7.61
C ALA A 940 -12.11 34.86 8.14
N GLN A 941 -12.55 33.78 8.80
CA GLN A 941 -13.87 33.70 9.42
C GLN A 941 -14.08 34.77 10.50
N ALA A 942 -13.09 35.01 11.35
CA ALA A 942 -13.16 36.06 12.39
C ALA A 942 -13.20 37.48 11.81
N GLU A 943 -12.60 37.69 10.63
CA GLU A 943 -12.59 38.96 9.92
C GLU A 943 -13.84 39.18 9.03
N GLY A 944 -14.72 38.19 8.91
CA GLY A 944 -15.98 38.26 8.14
C GLY A 944 -15.87 37.88 6.66
N ILE A 945 -14.82 37.12 6.29
CA ILE A 945 -14.53 36.71 4.92
C ILE A 945 -15.12 35.32 4.63
N CYS A 946 -15.88 35.19 3.55
CA CYS A 946 -16.44 33.94 3.07
C CYS A 946 -15.52 33.24 2.08
N VAL A 947 -15.46 31.90 2.16
CA VAL A 947 -14.61 31.05 1.34
C VAL A 947 -15.49 30.12 0.50
N GLU A 948 -15.46 30.28 -0.83
CA GLU A 948 -16.30 29.53 -1.77
C GLU A 948 -15.87 28.06 -1.90
N TYR A 949 -14.57 27.81 -1.84
CA TYR A 949 -13.98 26.47 -1.90
C TYR A 949 -12.65 26.44 -1.16
N SER A 950 -12.28 25.27 -0.62
CA SER A 950 -10.95 25.03 -0.03
C SER A 950 -10.41 23.67 -0.48
N GLU A 951 -9.69 23.66 -1.60
CA GLU A 951 -9.13 22.45 -2.20
C GLU A 951 -7.68 22.20 -1.74
N ALA A 952 -7.32 20.93 -1.60
CA ALA A 952 -5.97 20.47 -1.28
C ALA A 952 -5.48 19.48 -2.33
N TYR A 953 -4.20 19.52 -2.68
CA TYR A 953 -3.56 18.55 -3.58
C TYR A 953 -2.04 18.46 -3.30
N TYR A 954 -1.39 17.40 -3.76
CA TYR A 954 0.06 17.26 -3.68
C TYR A 954 0.65 16.79 -5.02
N ARG A 955 1.85 17.24 -5.40
CA ARG A 955 2.46 17.01 -6.72
C ARG A 955 2.60 15.56 -7.17
N THR A 956 2.65 14.60 -6.24
CA THR A 956 2.74 13.16 -6.56
C THR A 956 1.38 12.49 -6.75
N GLN A 957 0.27 13.20 -6.48
CA GLN A 957 -1.09 12.70 -6.73
C GLN A 957 -1.39 12.75 -8.26
N PRO A 958 -2.27 11.87 -8.78
CA PRO A 958 -2.60 11.84 -10.20
C PRO A 958 -3.03 13.20 -10.76
N ARG A 959 -2.62 13.53 -11.99
CA ARG A 959 -2.87 14.86 -12.59
C ARG A 959 -4.37 15.22 -12.67
N SER A 960 -5.27 14.25 -12.67
CA SER A 960 -6.72 14.45 -12.54
C SER A 960 -7.15 15.14 -11.22
N LYS A 961 -6.43 14.92 -10.11
CA LYS A 961 -6.66 15.62 -8.84
C LYS A 961 -6.30 17.10 -8.96
N LEU A 962 -5.18 17.40 -9.62
CA LEU A 962 -4.72 18.75 -9.91
C LEU A 962 -5.66 19.48 -10.90
N GLU A 963 -6.09 18.79 -11.95
CA GLU A 963 -7.05 19.31 -12.94
C GLU A 963 -8.42 19.57 -12.33
N ARG A 964 -8.87 18.75 -11.34
CA ARG A 964 -10.04 19.09 -10.50
C ARG A 964 -9.84 20.42 -9.77
N VAL A 965 -8.71 20.64 -9.09
CA VAL A 965 -8.44 21.92 -8.39
C VAL A 965 -8.43 23.09 -9.37
N ALA A 966 -7.74 22.95 -10.51
CA ALA A 966 -7.75 23.96 -11.57
C ALA A 966 -9.16 24.25 -12.13
N ASN A 967 -10.01 23.23 -12.26
CA ASN A 967 -11.39 23.39 -12.71
C ASN A 967 -12.31 24.04 -11.67
N VAL A 968 -12.07 23.82 -10.37
CA VAL A 968 -12.74 24.56 -9.30
C VAL A 968 -12.35 26.04 -9.37
N ILE A 969 -11.06 26.34 -9.50
CA ILE A 969 -10.52 27.70 -9.70
C ILE A 969 -11.17 28.40 -10.90
N ARG A 970 -11.26 27.73 -12.06
CA ARG A 970 -11.86 28.29 -13.29
C ARG A 970 -13.35 28.60 -13.18
N ARG A 971 -14.10 27.72 -12.49
CA ARG A 971 -15.59 27.80 -12.40
C ARG A 971 -16.08 28.68 -11.25
N SER A 972 -15.23 28.89 -10.24
CA SER A 972 -15.47 29.75 -9.09
C SER A 972 -15.96 31.15 -9.48
N THR A 973 -16.87 31.69 -8.67
CA THR A 973 -17.30 33.09 -8.77
C THR A 973 -16.29 34.03 -8.11
N ALA A 974 -15.54 33.57 -7.10
CA ALA A 974 -14.44 34.31 -6.50
C ALA A 974 -13.39 34.67 -7.55
N ARG A 975 -12.91 35.93 -7.45
CA ARG A 975 -11.84 36.49 -8.27
C ARG A 975 -10.55 36.72 -7.49
N VAL A 976 -10.56 36.35 -6.21
CA VAL A 976 -9.43 36.44 -5.28
C VAL A 976 -9.16 35.04 -4.74
N ILE A 977 -7.91 34.59 -4.77
CA ILE A 977 -7.53 33.23 -4.32
C ILE A 977 -6.36 33.31 -3.36
N VAL A 978 -6.52 32.69 -2.19
CA VAL A 978 -5.45 32.51 -1.19
C VAL A 978 -4.84 31.12 -1.35
N ALA A 979 -3.52 31.06 -1.56
CA ALA A 979 -2.80 29.81 -1.85
C ALA A 979 -1.67 29.55 -0.84
N PHE A 980 -1.90 28.62 0.10
CA PHE A 980 -0.88 28.05 1.01
C PHE A 980 -0.27 26.79 0.38
N VAL A 981 0.55 27.01 -0.64
CA VAL A 981 1.05 25.96 -1.54
C VAL A 981 2.57 26.03 -1.62
N ALA A 982 3.25 24.89 -1.46
CA ALA A 982 4.70 24.81 -1.63
C ALA A 982 5.08 25.14 -3.09
N SER A 983 6.23 25.79 -3.34
CA SER A 983 6.64 26.23 -4.69
C SER A 983 6.58 25.10 -5.72
N GLY A 984 7.07 23.91 -5.37
CA GLY A 984 7.01 22.71 -6.20
C GLY A 984 5.59 22.30 -6.58
N ASP A 985 4.65 22.31 -5.63
CA ASP A 985 3.23 22.01 -5.89
C ASP A 985 2.55 23.12 -6.72
N MET A 986 2.91 24.38 -6.46
CA MET A 986 2.34 25.55 -7.14
C MET A 986 2.72 25.57 -8.62
N ARG A 987 3.96 25.16 -8.95
CA ARG A 987 4.44 25.02 -10.34
C ARG A 987 3.51 24.12 -11.16
N PHE A 988 3.17 22.93 -10.64
CA PHE A 988 2.26 22.02 -11.33
C PHE A 988 0.85 22.63 -11.52
N LEU A 989 0.30 23.31 -10.51
CA LEU A 989 -1.02 23.96 -10.62
C LEU A 989 -1.02 25.09 -11.65
N LEU A 990 0.04 25.89 -11.71
CA LEU A 990 0.17 26.95 -12.71
C LEU A 990 0.38 26.40 -14.12
N GLU A 991 1.11 25.29 -14.28
CA GLU A 991 1.19 24.56 -15.55
C GLU A 991 -0.18 24.01 -15.98
N GLU A 992 -0.99 23.52 -15.05
CA GLU A 992 -2.34 23.04 -15.35
C GLU A 992 -3.30 24.17 -15.68
N LEU A 993 -3.21 25.30 -14.98
CA LEU A 993 -3.97 26.51 -15.29
C LEU A 993 -3.51 27.13 -16.61
N ALA A 994 -2.23 27.06 -16.98
CA ALA A 994 -1.72 27.60 -18.25
C ALA A 994 -2.31 26.90 -19.48
N ARG A 995 -2.67 25.62 -19.37
CA ARG A 995 -3.33 24.85 -20.45
C ARG A 995 -4.71 25.39 -20.83
N GLN A 996 -5.43 25.95 -19.86
CA GLN A 996 -6.71 26.64 -20.06
C GLN A 996 -6.78 27.78 -19.04
N PRO A 997 -6.32 28.98 -19.42
CA PRO A 997 -6.24 30.11 -18.50
C PRO A 997 -7.58 30.39 -17.82
N PRO A 998 -7.62 30.55 -16.49
CA PRO A 998 -8.81 31.05 -15.82
C PRO A 998 -9.11 32.50 -16.23
N PRO A 999 -10.28 33.05 -15.87
CA PRO A 999 -10.48 34.50 -15.86
C PRO A 999 -9.36 35.23 -15.10
N PRO A 1000 -9.18 36.55 -15.26
CA PRO A 1000 -8.25 37.31 -14.43
C PRO A 1000 -8.52 37.10 -12.94
N LEU A 1001 -7.49 36.66 -12.21
CA LEU A 1001 -7.56 36.33 -10.79
C LEU A 1001 -6.53 37.14 -10.01
N GLN A 1002 -6.97 37.76 -8.92
CA GLN A 1002 -6.07 38.32 -7.92
C GLN A 1002 -5.55 37.18 -7.05
N TRP A 1003 -4.29 36.81 -7.27
CA TRP A 1003 -3.63 35.83 -6.42
C TRP A 1003 -3.13 36.45 -5.13
N ILE A 1004 -3.30 35.72 -4.05
CA ILE A 1004 -2.76 36.00 -2.72
C ILE A 1004 -1.89 34.80 -2.33
N GLY A 1005 -0.58 35.00 -2.36
CA GLY A 1005 0.38 33.93 -2.13
C GLY A 1005 0.94 33.91 -0.71
N SER A 1006 1.18 32.70 -0.21
CA SER A 1006 2.17 32.49 0.85
C SER A 1006 3.58 32.80 0.34
N GLU A 1007 4.49 33.05 1.28
CA GLU A 1007 5.89 33.39 1.00
C GLU A 1007 6.61 32.28 0.21
N THR A 1008 6.16 31.03 0.33
CA THR A 1008 6.79 29.88 -0.33
C THR A 1008 6.84 29.98 -1.84
N TRP A 1009 5.88 30.68 -2.48
CA TRP A 1009 5.77 30.72 -3.94
C TRP A 1009 5.63 32.15 -4.50
N VAL A 1010 5.13 33.13 -3.73
CA VAL A 1010 4.93 34.51 -4.22
C VAL A 1010 6.25 35.25 -4.52
N ILE A 1011 7.39 34.74 -4.02
CA ILE A 1011 8.75 35.26 -4.26
C ILE A 1011 9.56 34.41 -5.24
N GLU A 1012 8.96 33.37 -5.84
CA GLU A 1012 9.66 32.36 -6.64
C GLU A 1012 9.99 32.85 -8.06
N PRO A 1013 11.28 32.98 -8.45
CA PRO A 1013 11.65 33.45 -9.78
C PRO A 1013 11.17 32.52 -10.91
N GLU A 1014 11.17 31.20 -10.70
CA GLU A 1014 10.68 30.24 -11.71
C GLU A 1014 9.21 30.44 -12.07
N LEU A 1015 8.39 30.95 -11.14
CA LEU A 1015 6.96 31.15 -11.37
C LEU A 1015 6.64 32.45 -12.11
N LEU A 1016 7.60 33.36 -12.28
CA LEU A 1016 7.45 34.58 -13.09
C LEU A 1016 7.19 34.27 -14.58
N ARG A 1017 7.51 33.06 -15.04
CA ARG A 1017 7.15 32.59 -16.39
C ARG A 1017 5.63 32.46 -16.61
N PHE A 1018 4.83 32.37 -15.54
CA PHE A 1018 3.39 32.26 -15.60
C PHE A 1018 2.73 33.65 -15.49
N ASN A 1019 2.40 34.24 -16.63
CA ASN A 1019 1.74 35.55 -16.73
C ASN A 1019 0.44 35.67 -15.91
N MET A 1020 -0.26 34.56 -15.60
CA MET A 1020 -1.47 34.56 -14.76
C MET A 1020 -1.20 34.95 -13.29
N CYS A 1021 0.06 34.96 -12.85
CA CYS A 1021 0.47 35.47 -11.54
C CYS A 1021 0.84 36.97 -11.57
N ALA A 1022 0.68 37.65 -12.70
CA ALA A 1022 0.87 39.10 -12.77
C ALA A 1022 -0.08 39.82 -11.80
N GLY A 1023 0.47 40.68 -10.94
CA GLY A 1023 -0.29 41.34 -9.87
C GLY A 1023 -0.51 40.50 -8.60
N ALA A 1024 0.04 39.28 -8.52
CA ALA A 1024 0.01 38.49 -7.28
C ALA A 1024 0.61 39.27 -6.10
N ILE A 1025 -0.05 39.23 -4.95
CA ILE A 1025 0.36 39.93 -3.73
C ILE A 1025 0.53 38.93 -2.57
N GLY A 1026 1.45 39.22 -1.66
CA GLY A 1026 1.73 38.36 -0.51
C GLY A 1026 2.85 38.92 0.35
N PHE A 1027 3.05 38.34 1.53
CA PHE A 1027 4.10 38.77 2.46
C PHE A 1027 5.37 37.94 2.24
N GLY A 1028 6.36 38.51 1.55
CA GLY A 1028 7.70 37.93 1.47
C GLY A 1028 8.57 38.33 2.67
N ILE A 1029 9.38 37.39 3.18
CA ILE A 1029 10.45 37.64 4.16
C ILE A 1029 11.36 38.78 3.63
N PRO A 1030 11.78 39.78 4.44
CA PRO A 1030 12.57 40.91 3.97
C PRO A 1030 13.76 40.52 3.09
N LYS A 1031 14.05 41.34 2.05
CA LYS A 1031 15.23 41.15 1.21
C LYS A 1031 16.49 41.20 2.09
N SER A 1032 17.44 40.32 1.79
CA SER A 1032 18.77 40.34 2.38
C SER A 1032 19.82 40.21 1.29
N VAL A 1033 20.98 40.80 1.54
CA VAL A 1033 22.23 40.52 0.85
C VAL A 1033 23.11 39.76 1.83
N ILE A 1034 23.88 38.78 1.34
CA ILE A 1034 24.95 38.13 2.10
C ILE A 1034 26.24 38.49 1.34
N PRO A 1035 27.05 39.46 1.81
CA PRO A 1035 28.29 39.85 1.15
C PRO A 1035 29.22 38.66 0.95
N GLY A 1036 29.95 38.58 -0.18
CA GLY A 1036 30.90 37.50 -0.46
C GLY A 1036 30.29 36.13 -0.80
N PHE A 1037 28.99 35.91 -0.56
CA PHE A 1037 28.38 34.60 -0.77
C PHE A 1037 28.26 34.22 -2.26
N ARG A 1038 28.11 35.19 -3.17
CA ARG A 1038 28.09 34.92 -4.62
C ARG A 1038 29.46 34.41 -5.07
N GLU A 1039 30.51 35.07 -4.60
CA GLU A 1039 31.90 34.75 -4.91
C GLU A 1039 32.21 33.33 -4.41
N PHE A 1040 31.80 32.97 -3.18
CA PHE A 1040 31.94 31.63 -2.60
C PHE A 1040 31.14 30.51 -3.32
N LEU A 1041 30.04 30.83 -4.00
CA LEU A 1041 29.32 29.86 -4.84
C LEU A 1041 29.98 29.65 -6.21
N LEU A 1042 30.65 30.68 -6.74
CA LEU A 1042 31.34 30.65 -8.03
C LEU A 1042 32.79 30.15 -7.91
N ASP A 1043 33.33 30.11 -6.70
CA ASP A 1043 34.57 29.44 -6.32
C ASP A 1043 34.28 27.99 -5.94
N LEU A 1044 33.89 27.20 -6.95
CA LEU A 1044 33.75 25.75 -6.86
C LEU A 1044 34.51 25.12 -8.02
N THR A 1045 35.54 24.35 -7.71
CA THR A 1045 36.35 23.61 -8.68
C THR A 1045 35.89 22.15 -8.83
N PRO A 1046 36.23 21.45 -9.93
CA PRO A 1046 35.99 20.01 -10.05
C PRO A 1046 36.63 19.20 -8.91
N ALA A 1047 37.77 19.64 -8.37
CA ALA A 1047 38.46 18.97 -7.28
C ALA A 1047 37.69 19.07 -5.96
N GLU A 1048 37.07 20.22 -5.68
CA GLU A 1048 36.18 20.40 -4.54
C GLU A 1048 34.82 19.73 -4.75
N ALA A 1049 34.33 19.69 -5.98
CA ALA A 1049 33.11 18.95 -6.31
C ALA A 1049 33.27 17.44 -6.04
N LEU A 1050 34.45 16.85 -6.33
CA LEU A 1050 34.78 15.47 -5.96
C LEU A 1050 34.82 15.21 -4.45
N LYS A 1051 35.00 16.23 -3.61
CA LYS A 1051 34.89 16.08 -2.15
C LYS A 1051 33.43 15.85 -1.69
N SER A 1052 32.42 15.90 -2.56
CA SER A 1052 31.05 15.62 -2.15
C SER A 1052 30.26 14.91 -3.26
N PRO A 1053 29.61 13.76 -2.97
CA PRO A 1053 28.74 13.09 -3.94
C PRO A 1053 27.67 14.03 -4.53
N LEU A 1054 27.10 14.91 -3.70
CA LEU A 1054 26.10 15.92 -4.10
C LEU A 1054 26.68 16.97 -5.08
N LEU A 1055 27.89 17.48 -4.81
CA LEU A 1055 28.54 18.45 -5.70
C LEU A 1055 29.05 17.78 -6.98
N THR A 1056 29.45 16.50 -6.92
CA THR A 1056 29.79 15.69 -8.09
C THR A 1056 28.57 15.54 -9.00
N GLU A 1057 27.43 15.09 -8.48
CA GLU A 1057 26.20 14.93 -9.26
C GLU A 1057 25.70 16.26 -9.85
N PHE A 1058 25.76 17.36 -9.08
CA PHE A 1058 25.49 18.72 -9.56
C PHE A 1058 26.38 19.13 -10.73
N TRP A 1059 27.69 18.88 -10.65
CA TRP A 1059 28.66 19.24 -11.69
C TRP A 1059 28.42 18.43 -12.97
N GLU A 1060 28.29 17.11 -12.81
CA GLU A 1060 28.12 16.18 -13.92
C GLU A 1060 26.80 16.41 -14.67
N SER A 1061 25.71 16.69 -13.94
CA SER A 1061 24.42 17.05 -14.53
C SER A 1061 24.43 18.42 -15.21
N SER A 1062 24.98 19.45 -14.57
CA SER A 1062 25.02 20.82 -15.10
C SER A 1062 25.83 20.94 -16.40
N PHE A 1063 26.91 20.16 -16.54
CA PHE A 1063 27.80 20.20 -17.70
C PHE A 1063 27.67 18.99 -18.64
N SER A 1064 26.79 18.03 -18.33
CA SER A 1064 26.58 16.80 -19.11
C SER A 1064 27.89 16.04 -19.37
N CYS A 1065 28.71 15.90 -18.32
CA CYS A 1065 30.04 15.28 -18.36
C CYS A 1065 30.29 14.39 -17.14
N LYS A 1066 31.36 13.59 -17.17
CA LYS A 1066 31.82 12.75 -16.04
C LYS A 1066 33.19 13.19 -15.52
N ILE A 1067 33.33 13.44 -14.22
CA ILE A 1067 34.59 13.93 -13.65
C ILE A 1067 35.64 12.80 -13.64
N LYS A 1068 36.87 13.08 -14.06
CA LYS A 1068 37.99 12.12 -13.99
C LYS A 1068 38.33 11.81 -12.53
N GLY A 1069 38.01 10.60 -12.11
CA GLY A 1069 38.26 10.09 -10.75
C GLY A 1069 37.55 8.76 -10.46
N GLN A 1070 36.43 8.49 -11.13
CA GLN A 1070 35.75 7.19 -11.04
C GLN A 1070 36.42 6.14 -11.93
N THR A 1071 37.03 5.14 -11.31
CA THR A 1071 37.61 3.96 -11.98
C THR A 1071 36.53 2.93 -12.32
N ASP A 1072 35.73 3.21 -13.36
CA ASP A 1072 35.18 2.22 -14.30
C ASP A 1072 34.15 2.87 -15.23
N VAL A 1073 34.54 3.17 -16.48
CA VAL A 1073 33.58 3.52 -17.55
C VAL A 1073 34.01 2.92 -18.89
N THR A 1074 33.43 1.78 -19.25
CA THR A 1074 33.33 1.29 -20.62
C THR A 1074 32.04 1.81 -21.27
N GLY A 1075 32.00 3.10 -21.61
CA GLY A 1075 30.82 3.75 -22.18
C GLY A 1075 31.09 5.16 -22.71
N SER A 1076 30.35 5.57 -23.76
CA SER A 1076 30.63 6.78 -24.56
C SER A 1076 30.19 8.12 -23.94
N ALA A 1077 30.38 8.29 -22.62
CA ALA A 1077 30.07 9.55 -21.94
C ALA A 1077 31.21 10.57 -22.10
N ARG A 1078 30.87 11.85 -22.30
CA ARG A 1078 31.85 12.96 -22.33
C ARG A 1078 32.52 13.08 -20.95
N GLN A 1079 33.85 13.09 -20.91
CA GLN A 1079 34.58 13.41 -19.68
C GLN A 1079 34.63 14.93 -19.47
N CYS A 1080 34.56 15.37 -18.21
CA CYS A 1080 34.82 16.77 -17.84
C CYS A 1080 36.32 17.05 -18.04
N ASP A 1081 36.68 18.13 -18.73
CA ASP A 1081 38.06 18.44 -19.11
C ASP A 1081 38.69 19.61 -18.32
N GLY A 1082 37.95 20.18 -17.36
CA GLY A 1082 38.37 21.30 -16.53
C GLY A 1082 38.14 22.66 -17.19
N ARG A 1083 37.49 22.71 -18.36
CA ARG A 1083 37.09 23.95 -19.04
C ARG A 1083 35.64 24.34 -18.75
N GLU A 1084 34.95 23.57 -17.92
CA GLU A 1084 33.60 23.88 -17.45
C GLU A 1084 33.62 25.14 -16.56
N ASP A 1085 32.91 26.22 -16.95
CA ASP A 1085 32.83 27.46 -16.18
C ASP A 1085 31.47 27.58 -15.47
N ILE A 1086 31.50 27.49 -14.14
CA ILE A 1086 30.30 27.66 -13.29
C ILE A 1086 29.68 29.06 -13.41
N ARG A 1087 30.45 30.08 -13.82
CA ARG A 1087 29.95 31.45 -14.05
C ARG A 1087 29.03 31.54 -15.27
N ALA A 1088 29.11 30.59 -16.20
CA ALA A 1088 28.24 30.49 -17.37
C ALA A 1088 26.89 29.80 -17.06
N LEU A 1089 26.75 29.13 -15.91
CA LEU A 1089 25.49 28.49 -15.51
C LEU A 1089 24.49 29.55 -15.03
N ASN A 1090 23.27 29.49 -15.57
CA ASN A 1090 22.13 30.28 -15.12
C ASN A 1090 21.06 29.35 -14.54
N ASN A 1091 21.21 28.98 -13.27
CA ASN A 1091 20.31 28.04 -12.57
C ASN A 1091 20.08 28.47 -11.11
N ALA A 1092 19.22 27.73 -10.39
CA ALA A 1092 18.87 28.07 -9.00
C ALA A 1092 20.02 27.98 -7.98
N TYR A 1093 21.15 27.38 -8.35
CA TYR A 1093 22.38 27.37 -7.54
C TYR A 1093 23.18 28.68 -7.72
N THR A 1094 23.40 29.13 -8.97
CA THR A 1094 24.20 30.33 -9.28
C THR A 1094 23.43 31.64 -9.18
N ASP A 1095 22.09 31.61 -9.14
CA ASP A 1095 21.27 32.77 -8.82
C ASP A 1095 21.52 33.23 -7.37
N THR A 1096 21.72 34.53 -7.20
CA THR A 1096 21.91 35.19 -5.90
C THR A 1096 21.05 36.46 -5.77
N SER A 1097 20.11 36.66 -6.69
CA SER A 1097 19.21 37.83 -6.72
C SER A 1097 18.19 37.87 -5.57
N GLN A 1098 17.91 36.72 -4.94
CA GLN A 1098 16.95 36.58 -3.83
C GLN A 1098 17.51 35.67 -2.71
N LEU A 1099 18.35 36.21 -1.83
CA LEU A 1099 18.92 35.46 -0.69
C LEU A 1099 18.03 35.44 0.58
N ARG A 1100 16.71 35.60 0.44
CA ARG A 1100 15.77 35.74 1.57
C ARG A 1100 15.76 34.53 2.51
N VAL A 1101 15.55 33.34 1.93
CA VAL A 1101 15.53 32.06 2.67
C VAL A 1101 16.95 31.61 3.03
N THR A 1102 17.90 31.83 2.12
CA THR A 1102 19.33 31.61 2.35
C THR A 1102 19.84 32.34 3.60
N ASN A 1103 19.36 33.58 3.84
CA ASN A 1103 19.68 34.34 5.04
C ASN A 1103 19.03 33.78 6.32
N MET A 1104 17.99 32.95 6.23
CA MET A 1104 17.43 32.26 7.41
C MET A 1104 18.34 31.09 7.84
N VAL A 1105 19.02 30.43 6.89
CA VAL A 1105 20.12 29.47 7.17
C VAL A 1105 21.28 30.20 7.82
N TYR A 1106 21.69 31.35 7.26
CA TYR A 1106 22.75 32.20 7.81
C TYR A 1106 22.47 32.59 9.27
N LYS A 1107 21.26 33.09 9.53
CA LYS A 1107 20.81 33.39 10.90
C LYS A 1107 20.75 32.16 11.81
N ALA A 1108 20.43 30.97 11.29
CA ALA A 1108 20.38 29.76 12.12
C ALA A 1108 21.78 29.34 12.57
N ALA A 1109 22.77 29.37 11.67
CA ALA A 1109 24.18 29.14 12.00
C ALA A 1109 24.70 30.15 13.04
N TYR A 1110 24.45 31.45 12.83
CA TYR A 1110 24.84 32.48 13.79
C TYR A 1110 24.10 32.37 15.13
N ALA A 1111 22.80 32.02 15.14
CA ALA A 1111 22.04 31.85 16.39
C ALA A 1111 22.61 30.70 17.24
N ILE A 1112 22.93 29.57 16.61
CA ILE A 1112 23.60 28.44 17.28
C ILE A 1112 24.99 28.87 17.78
N ALA A 1113 25.77 29.59 16.98
CA ALA A 1113 27.09 30.08 17.38
C ALA A 1113 27.04 31.05 18.57
N TYR A 1114 26.06 31.96 18.63
CA TYR A 1114 25.85 32.85 19.77
C TYR A 1114 25.34 32.13 21.01
N ALA A 1115 24.49 31.10 20.86
CA ALA A 1115 24.06 30.26 21.98
C ALA A 1115 25.26 29.52 22.60
N ILE A 1116 26.09 28.87 21.76
CA ILE A 1116 27.34 28.23 22.20
C ILE A 1116 28.30 29.25 22.84
N HIS A 1117 28.46 30.43 22.24
CA HIS A 1117 29.30 31.50 22.79
C HIS A 1117 28.83 31.93 24.19
N GLY A 1118 27.51 32.07 24.42
CA GLY A 1118 26.95 32.38 25.73
C GLY A 1118 27.14 31.27 26.79
N LEU A 1119 27.45 30.04 26.38
CA LEU A 1119 27.75 28.92 27.29
C LEU A 1119 29.24 28.82 27.63
N ILE A 1120 30.14 29.16 26.69
CA ILE A 1120 31.58 28.87 26.82
C ILE A 1120 32.49 30.10 26.83
N CYS A 1121 31.94 31.31 26.68
CA CYS A 1121 32.70 32.56 26.64
C CYS A 1121 32.22 33.58 27.68
N ASN A 1122 33.16 34.34 28.22
CA ASN A 1122 32.90 35.48 29.10
C ASN A 1122 33.71 36.69 28.61
N ASP A 1123 33.04 37.83 28.44
CA ASP A 1123 33.54 39.01 27.71
C ASP A 1123 34.20 38.64 26.36
N THR A 1124 35.53 38.64 26.30
CA THR A 1124 36.32 38.35 25.08
C THR A 1124 37.16 37.07 25.18
N LYS A 1125 36.88 36.19 26.15
CA LYS A 1125 37.62 34.93 26.35
C LYS A 1125 36.68 33.73 26.32
N CYS A 1126 36.98 32.77 25.45
CA CYS A 1126 36.29 31.49 25.36
C CYS A 1126 37.13 30.37 25.95
N ASP A 1127 36.51 29.47 26.72
CA ASP A 1127 37.14 28.26 27.23
C ASP A 1127 36.53 27.00 26.58
N LYS A 1128 37.30 26.40 25.67
CA LYS A 1128 36.93 25.17 24.96
C LYS A 1128 36.76 23.93 25.85
N ASN A 1129 37.14 24.00 27.13
CA ASN A 1129 37.01 22.90 28.07
C ASN A 1129 35.66 22.89 28.81
N ILE A 1130 34.84 23.94 28.68
CA ILE A 1130 33.50 24.01 29.27
C ILE A 1130 32.59 23.00 28.57
N LYS A 1131 32.14 22.00 29.33
CA LYS A 1131 31.17 21.00 28.86
C LYS A 1131 29.74 21.46 29.10
N PHE A 1132 28.91 21.30 28.08
CA PHE A 1132 27.47 21.55 28.12
C PHE A 1132 26.73 20.40 27.43
N THR A 1133 25.47 20.21 27.80
CA THR A 1133 24.55 19.29 27.13
C THR A 1133 23.83 20.01 25.97
N PRO A 1134 23.35 19.28 24.93
CA PRO A 1134 22.57 19.90 23.85
C PRO A 1134 21.37 20.71 24.35
N TRP A 1135 20.72 20.29 25.44
CA TRP A 1135 19.58 21.00 26.04
C TRP A 1135 19.90 22.38 26.63
N GLN A 1136 21.17 22.70 26.85
CA GLN A 1136 21.60 24.02 27.31
C GLN A 1136 21.81 25.02 26.16
N VAL A 1137 21.83 24.52 24.91
CA VAL A 1137 22.01 25.29 23.66
C VAL A 1137 20.66 25.75 23.11
#